data_AF-A0A3A8MWS9-F1
#
_entry.id   AF-A0A3A8MWS9-F1
#
_cell.length_a   1.000
_cell.length_b   1.000
_cell.length_c   1.000
_cell.angle_alpha   90.00
_cell.angle_beta   90.00
_cell.angle_gamma   90.00
#
_symmetry.space_group_name_H-M   'P 1'
#
loop_
_entity.id
_entity.type
_entity.pdbx_description
1 polymer ?
#
loop_
_entity_poly.entity_id
_entity_poly.type
_entity_poly.pdbx_seq_one_letter_code
_entity_poly.pdbx_strand_id
1 'polypeptide(L)'
;MRALNEPASAPAPTLHLGLPGFSFEDLYRPSGLRRLAERFDAQLQGDAPDLFQAFDAYRKSGGTTPSGPAESDLLIQVARHVSRFVATLFGIGTESERLARHLRGELPLFDFKREFITRRVFKKGAQDRPSLAEFPALDGRMRLLMQLGFPDALAHGDLERALAESILALLDFERLFSGNLPPAHQERAPALREQWAALRLALTATPEGADAFGSSLVTKGDDAAELQAVRALLSLADRWTYARALHPETKSLFHTWPTLRLPKPLVFDQLVQLQRPDAALEEKTEGLEHHLRHRDGFKLTDRRGTPRDVMNEVDYCVICHEREKDSCSKGFRAKDPVAEGHTFKKNPLGIPLNGCPLDERISEAHALKREGDSVAALAMVTLDNPMCPGTGHRICNDCMKACIFQKQEPVNIPLAETATLTDVLELPWGFEIYGLLTRWNPLNIRRPYALPYVGRNVMVVGLGPAGYTLSHYLLNEGFAVTGVDGLKIEPFPDELVGRNGHKLAPIRDWRGLTRELDERVLEGFGGVSEYGITVRWDKNFLTLIHLTLARREGLRIYGGIRFGGTLTLEDAWALGFDHVAIAAGAGRPTIIGMKNNLIRGIRKASDFLMALQLTGAFKRDSLANLQVQLPAIVIGGGLTGVDTATELMAYYPVQVEKTLERHEKLVADLGEAGVIERLDAEERATYQTFLEHGRAIRAERQKAQAEGRSPDFIHLVRAWGGVSLCYRRGLTESPAYRLNHEEVSKALEEGIRFIERMSPVEALPDASGAVRAIRFERMVTVDGRLKGSGQFFELPAKTVCVAAGTSPNVTYEKEYPGTFQLDEAKEYFQGFELVEKPEGPGFTLQPVEAAEDPEAKVGFFTSYQHDGRFVSFYGDNHPTYAGNVVKAMASAKDGHPQVARLYAKEVASLDFADTAAQEAREAKRSEHFAKLDEAFLATVVAVNRLTPTIVEVVVRAPFAASHFSPGQFYRLQNFERNAPLVDGVRLTMEGLALTGAWVDKEKGLMGTIVLEMGSSSRLCAALKPGEPVVLMGPTGAPTEIGHNETVVLVGGGLGNAVLFSIARSLKAAGCRVVYFAGYRQKSDSFKQEEIELGTDQVIWSVDGGELLDVRRPQDAAFRGNVVQAMVAYAEGKLGVTPVISLSEVDRIIAIGSDRMMRAVAEARHGVLQPYLKPGHEAIGSINSPMQCMMKEICAQCLQRHVDPLTGKETWVFSCYNQDQRLDHVDFVNLNQRLRGNTVLEKMGDTFLAQLLKKAPHLKRV
;
A
#
# COMPACT_ATOMS: atom_id res chain seq x y z
N MET A 1 -0.58 20.62 19.05
CA MET A 1 -0.38 19.42 18.20
C MET A 1 0.87 19.68 17.38
N ARG A 2 1.94 18.90 17.58
CA ARG A 2 3.23 19.09 16.92
C ARG A 2 3.19 18.40 15.54
N ALA A 3 3.70 19.03 14.49
CA ALA A 3 3.89 18.34 13.22
C ALA A 3 5.24 17.65 13.15
N LEU A 4 5.28 16.48 12.49
CA LEU A 4 6.51 15.83 12.02
C LEU A 4 7.42 16.75 11.18
N ASN A 5 6.95 17.95 10.83
CA ASN A 5 7.56 18.93 9.93
C ASN A 5 7.87 20.29 10.59
N GLU A 6 7.67 20.47 11.91
CA GLU A 6 7.97 21.74 12.61
C GLU A 6 9.26 21.63 13.44
N PRO A 7 10.15 22.65 13.43
CA PRO A 7 11.38 22.66 14.23
C PRO A 7 11.06 22.62 15.73
N ALA A 8 11.93 21.98 16.50
CA ALA A 8 11.67 21.68 17.91
C ALA A 8 11.68 22.94 18.80
N SER A 9 10.50 23.46 19.17
CA SER A 9 10.38 24.59 20.14
C SER A 9 10.02 24.18 21.57
N ALA A 10 9.54 22.94 21.80
CA ALA A 10 9.21 22.41 23.12
C ALA A 10 10.15 21.25 23.54
N PRO A 11 10.52 21.12 24.83
CA PRO A 11 11.36 20.02 25.31
C PRO A 11 10.67 18.66 25.06
N ALA A 12 11.45 17.66 24.66
CA ALA A 12 10.96 16.30 24.48
C ALA A 12 10.36 15.78 25.80
N PRO A 13 9.22 15.07 25.76
CA PRO A 13 8.66 14.50 26.97
C PRO A 13 9.66 13.51 27.58
N THR A 14 9.85 13.55 28.90
CA THR A 14 10.69 12.60 29.62
C THR A 14 9.85 11.41 30.06
N LEU A 15 10.25 10.20 29.69
CA LEU A 15 9.65 8.95 30.18
C LEU A 15 10.47 8.42 31.35
N HIS A 16 9.89 8.46 32.55
CA HIS A 16 10.42 7.77 33.72
C HIS A 16 9.75 6.41 33.82
N LEU A 17 10.55 5.34 33.82
CA LEU A 17 10.03 3.98 33.96
C LEU A 17 9.65 3.70 35.41
N GLY A 18 8.53 3.01 35.62
CA GLY A 18 8.03 2.65 36.95
C GLY A 18 8.80 1.51 37.63
N LEU A 19 9.79 0.93 36.96
CA LEU A 19 10.69 -0.08 37.53
C LEU A 19 12.08 0.53 37.82
N PRO A 20 12.59 0.39 39.06
CA PRO A 20 13.91 0.93 39.40
C PRO A 20 15.02 0.23 38.61
N GLY A 21 16.04 0.99 38.21
CA GLY A 21 17.23 0.47 37.53
C GLY A 21 17.09 0.29 36.01
N PHE A 22 16.00 0.75 35.39
CA PHE A 22 15.83 0.79 33.93
C PHE A 22 15.74 2.22 33.42
N SER A 23 16.45 2.51 32.32
CA SER A 23 16.25 3.74 31.53
C SER A 23 15.40 3.47 30.28
N PHE A 24 14.93 4.53 29.63
CA PHE A 24 14.19 4.39 28.38
C PHE A 24 15.03 3.69 27.28
N GLU A 25 16.33 3.99 27.22
CA GLU A 25 17.25 3.37 26.27
C GLU A 25 17.42 1.86 26.49
N ASP A 26 17.27 1.37 27.74
CA ASP A 26 17.31 -0.06 28.02
C ASP A 26 16.18 -0.82 27.30
N LEU A 27 15.05 -0.17 26.99
CA LEU A 27 13.95 -0.75 26.20
C LEU A 27 14.30 -0.91 24.72
N TYR A 28 15.45 -0.41 24.27
CA TYR A 28 15.95 -0.53 22.90
C TYR A 28 17.22 -1.36 22.78
N ARG A 29 17.85 -1.71 23.90
CA ARG A 29 19.09 -2.47 23.95
C ARG A 29 18.82 -3.93 24.32
N PRO A 30 19.35 -4.91 23.57
CA PRO A 30 19.17 -6.34 23.86
C PRO A 30 19.51 -6.74 25.30
N SER A 31 20.58 -6.18 25.88
CA SER A 31 20.96 -6.41 27.29
C SER A 31 19.92 -5.87 28.28
N GLY A 32 19.31 -4.73 27.99
CA GLY A 32 18.20 -4.16 28.77
C GLY A 32 16.94 -5.01 28.67
N LEU A 33 16.60 -5.49 27.47
CA LEU A 33 15.46 -6.40 27.26
C LEU A 33 15.63 -7.75 27.98
N ARG A 34 16.84 -8.31 27.98
CA ARG A 34 17.16 -9.51 28.77
C ARG A 34 16.93 -9.28 30.26
N ARG A 35 17.49 -8.20 30.82
CA ARG A 35 17.28 -7.81 32.23
C ARG A 35 15.80 -7.61 32.55
N LEU A 36 15.04 -7.06 31.61
CA LEU A 36 13.60 -6.86 31.76
C LEU A 36 12.85 -8.20 31.82
N ALA A 37 13.24 -9.19 31.01
CA ALA A 37 12.68 -10.54 31.06
C ALA A 37 13.02 -11.24 32.39
N GLU A 38 14.27 -11.14 32.87
CA GLU A 38 14.68 -11.66 34.18
C GLU A 38 13.88 -11.01 35.33
N ARG A 39 13.62 -9.69 35.22
CA ARG A 39 12.79 -8.96 36.19
C ARG A 39 11.32 -9.39 36.16
N PHE A 40 10.77 -9.66 34.98
CA PHE A 40 9.42 -10.20 34.82
C PHE A 40 9.30 -11.60 35.43
N ASP A 41 10.25 -12.49 35.15
CA ASP A 41 10.27 -13.85 35.71
C ASP A 41 10.31 -13.82 37.25
N ALA A 42 11.18 -12.99 37.83
CA ALA A 42 11.26 -12.82 39.28
C ALA A 42 9.95 -12.29 39.89
N GLN A 43 9.25 -11.40 39.18
CA GLN A 43 7.94 -10.91 39.61
C GLN A 43 6.86 -11.98 39.48
N LEU A 44 6.80 -12.70 38.36
CA LEU A 44 5.83 -13.77 38.15
C LEU A 44 6.00 -14.88 39.19
N GLN A 45 7.24 -15.25 39.51
CA GLN A 45 7.55 -16.21 40.56
C GLN A 45 7.09 -15.73 41.95
N GLY A 46 7.22 -14.44 42.24
CA GLY A 46 6.76 -13.84 43.49
C GLY A 46 5.24 -13.71 43.59
N ASP A 47 4.58 -13.30 42.50
CA ASP A 47 3.14 -13.04 42.46
C ASP A 47 2.31 -14.34 42.34
N ALA A 48 2.81 -15.33 41.58
CA ALA A 48 2.11 -16.58 41.28
C ALA A 48 3.12 -17.74 41.05
N PRO A 49 3.68 -18.34 42.11
CA PRO A 49 4.76 -19.32 42.01
C PRO A 49 4.38 -20.58 41.22
N ASP A 50 3.15 -21.10 41.39
CA ASP A 50 2.68 -22.29 40.68
C ASP A 50 2.53 -22.01 39.17
N LEU A 51 2.04 -20.82 38.81
CA LEU A 51 1.92 -20.39 37.41
C LEU A 51 3.31 -20.22 36.78
N PHE A 52 4.26 -19.63 37.51
CA PHE A 52 5.65 -19.55 37.06
C PHE A 52 6.25 -20.93 36.82
N GLN A 53 6.05 -21.89 37.74
CA GLN A 53 6.57 -23.25 37.58
C GLN A 53 5.98 -23.94 36.34
N ALA A 54 4.67 -23.81 36.11
CA ALA A 54 4.02 -24.34 34.91
C ALA A 54 4.54 -23.69 33.63
N PHE A 55 4.71 -22.36 33.64
CA PHE A 55 5.24 -21.62 32.50
C PHE A 55 6.70 -21.95 32.21
N ASP A 56 7.53 -22.07 33.24
CA ASP A 56 8.93 -22.45 33.10
C ASP A 56 9.10 -23.89 32.58
N ALA A 57 8.23 -24.81 33.02
CA ALA A 57 8.19 -26.16 32.46
C ALA A 57 7.79 -26.16 30.98
N TYR A 58 6.82 -25.34 30.58
CA TYR A 58 6.44 -25.15 29.18
C TYR A 58 7.58 -24.58 28.33
N ARG A 59 8.32 -23.59 28.85
CA ARG A 59 9.52 -23.06 28.18
C ARG A 59 10.59 -24.13 28.00
N LYS A 60 10.88 -24.91 29.06
CA LYS A 60 11.89 -25.99 29.04
C LYS A 60 11.51 -27.14 28.11
N SER A 61 10.22 -27.36 27.82
CA SER A 61 9.76 -28.33 26.82
C SER A 61 9.86 -27.81 25.38
N GLY A 62 10.32 -26.56 25.18
CA GLY A 62 10.34 -25.92 23.87
C GLY A 62 8.94 -25.60 23.34
N GLY A 63 7.94 -25.51 24.22
CA GLY A 63 6.54 -25.24 23.85
C GLY A 63 5.75 -26.45 23.40
N THR A 64 6.25 -27.66 23.67
CA THR A 64 5.60 -28.90 23.23
C THR A 64 4.62 -29.47 24.27
N THR A 65 4.75 -29.07 25.53
CA THR A 65 3.89 -29.56 26.63
C THR A 65 3.76 -28.49 27.71
N PRO A 66 2.54 -28.07 28.12
CA PRO A 66 1.24 -28.48 27.56
C PRO A 66 1.01 -28.01 26.11
N SER A 67 0.01 -28.58 25.44
CA SER A 67 -0.43 -28.24 24.08
C SER A 67 -1.95 -28.05 24.04
N GLY A 68 -2.48 -27.40 23.00
CA GLY A 68 -3.94 -27.25 22.81
C GLY A 68 -4.56 -26.37 23.91
N PRO A 69 -5.75 -26.70 24.45
CA PRO A 69 -6.44 -25.85 25.42
C PRO A 69 -5.61 -25.51 26.66
N ALA A 70 -4.81 -26.46 27.16
CA ALA A 70 -3.96 -26.25 28.32
C ALA A 70 -2.77 -25.29 28.03
N GLU A 71 -2.28 -25.24 26.80
CA GLU A 71 -1.31 -24.22 26.36
C GLU A 71 -1.99 -22.84 26.32
N SER A 72 -3.15 -22.73 25.68
CA SER A 72 -3.91 -21.48 25.59
C SER A 72 -4.22 -20.90 26.97
N ASP A 73 -4.72 -21.74 27.90
CA ASP A 73 -5.01 -21.34 29.29
C ASP A 73 -3.78 -20.83 30.04
N LEU A 74 -2.64 -21.50 29.85
CA LEU A 74 -1.37 -21.09 30.45
C LEU A 74 -0.92 -19.73 29.91
N LEU A 75 -0.93 -19.55 28.59
CA LEU A 75 -0.51 -18.31 27.94
C LEU A 75 -1.45 -17.13 28.27
N ILE A 76 -2.77 -17.36 28.33
CA ILE A 76 -3.75 -16.35 28.75
C ILE A 76 -3.46 -15.89 30.19
N GLN A 77 -3.21 -16.81 31.11
CA GLN A 77 -2.88 -16.47 32.49
C GLN A 77 -1.60 -15.64 32.59
N VAL A 78 -0.54 -16.04 31.88
CA VAL A 78 0.73 -15.29 31.86
C VAL A 78 0.55 -13.93 31.18
N ALA A 79 -0.26 -13.82 30.13
CA ALA A 79 -0.54 -12.55 29.43
C ALA A 79 -1.13 -11.47 30.35
N ARG A 80 -1.99 -11.85 31.31
CA ARG A 80 -2.51 -10.93 32.35
C ARG A 80 -1.40 -10.39 33.26
N HIS A 81 -0.36 -11.19 33.52
CA HIS A 81 0.83 -10.72 34.25
C HIS A 81 1.71 -9.81 33.37
N VAL A 82 1.86 -10.12 32.08
CA VAL A 82 2.57 -9.25 31.13
C VAL A 82 1.91 -7.87 31.07
N SER A 83 0.58 -7.80 30.96
CA SER A 83 -0.17 -6.55 30.95
C SER A 83 0.07 -5.70 32.21
N ARG A 84 -0.07 -6.29 33.41
CA ARG A 84 0.21 -5.60 34.68
C ARG A 84 1.66 -5.12 34.79
N PHE A 85 2.61 -5.94 34.34
CA PHE A 85 4.02 -5.59 34.33
C PHE A 85 4.29 -4.39 33.41
N VAL A 86 3.76 -4.41 32.18
CA VAL A 86 3.86 -3.30 31.22
C VAL A 86 3.18 -2.04 31.76
N ALA A 87 1.99 -2.16 32.35
CA ALA A 87 1.29 -1.03 32.93
C ALA A 87 2.09 -0.36 34.07
N THR A 88 2.78 -1.17 34.87
CA THR A 88 3.69 -0.69 35.92
C THR A 88 4.93 -0.04 35.31
N LEU A 89 5.55 -0.69 34.32
CA LEU A 89 6.76 -0.21 33.64
C LEU A 89 6.58 1.19 33.03
N PHE A 90 5.44 1.46 32.39
CA PHE A 90 5.15 2.74 31.76
C PHE A 90 4.37 3.72 32.66
N GLY A 91 3.98 3.30 33.87
CA GLY A 91 3.23 4.15 34.81
C GLY A 91 1.82 4.50 34.31
N ILE A 92 1.13 3.57 33.65
CA ILE A 92 -0.18 3.77 33.00
C ILE A 92 -1.32 2.97 33.64
N GLY A 93 -1.14 2.50 34.88
CA GLY A 93 -2.12 1.64 35.55
C GLY A 93 -3.52 2.27 35.64
N THR A 94 -3.60 3.59 35.86
CA THR A 94 -4.89 4.31 35.93
C THR A 94 -5.59 4.39 34.57
N GLU A 95 -4.85 4.69 33.51
CA GLU A 95 -5.37 4.80 32.15
C GLU A 95 -5.79 3.44 31.60
N SER A 96 -5.00 2.40 31.87
CA SER A 96 -5.30 1.01 31.52
C SER A 96 -6.56 0.51 32.23
N GLU A 97 -6.71 0.75 33.54
CA GLU A 97 -7.93 0.37 34.27
C GLU A 97 -9.15 1.18 33.82
N ARG A 98 -8.98 2.45 33.43
CA ARG A 98 -10.07 3.24 32.84
C ARG A 98 -10.53 2.66 31.51
N LEU A 99 -9.61 2.27 30.63
CA LEU A 99 -9.92 1.59 29.37
C LEU A 99 -10.62 0.26 29.63
N ALA A 100 -10.11 -0.56 30.54
CA ALA A 100 -10.70 -1.85 30.89
C ALA A 100 -12.13 -1.69 31.44
N ARG A 101 -12.39 -0.71 32.31
CA ARG A 101 -13.75 -0.38 32.78
C ARG A 101 -14.66 0.09 31.65
N HIS A 102 -14.18 0.91 30.74
CA HIS A 102 -14.96 1.35 29.59
C HIS A 102 -15.40 0.17 28.72
N LEU A 103 -14.48 -0.73 28.37
CA LEU A 103 -14.75 -1.91 27.54
C LEU A 103 -15.66 -2.92 28.24
N ARG A 104 -15.37 -3.27 29.51
CA ARG A 104 -16.23 -4.15 30.31
C ARG A 104 -17.62 -3.56 30.53
N GLY A 105 -17.71 -2.24 30.58
CA GLY A 105 -18.98 -1.53 30.65
C GLY A 105 -19.91 -1.85 29.49
N GLU A 106 -19.43 -2.30 28.33
CA GLU A 106 -20.29 -2.69 27.21
C GLU A 106 -20.87 -4.11 27.36
N LEU A 107 -20.32 -4.98 28.23
CA LEU A 107 -20.76 -6.39 28.37
C LEU A 107 -22.25 -6.58 28.71
N PRO A 108 -22.88 -5.78 29.59
CA PRO A 108 -24.31 -5.89 29.87
C PRO A 108 -25.20 -5.77 28.61
N LEU A 109 -24.77 -5.01 27.60
CA LEU A 109 -25.50 -4.90 26.34
C LEU A 109 -25.57 -6.26 25.62
N PHE A 110 -24.48 -7.00 25.62
CA PHE A 110 -24.40 -8.29 24.93
C PHE A 110 -25.08 -9.41 25.73
N ASP A 111 -25.05 -9.32 27.06
CA ASP A 111 -25.88 -10.17 27.92
C ASP A 111 -27.37 -9.94 27.64
N PHE A 112 -27.80 -8.67 27.54
CA PHE A 112 -29.16 -8.32 27.12
C PHE A 112 -29.50 -8.86 25.73
N LYS A 113 -28.60 -8.73 24.75
CA LYS A 113 -28.78 -9.30 23.40
C LYS A 113 -28.97 -10.82 23.43
N ARG A 114 -28.15 -11.52 24.21
CA ARG A 114 -28.15 -12.99 24.27
C ARG A 114 -29.34 -13.53 25.06
N GLU A 115 -29.61 -12.96 26.22
CA GLU A 115 -30.60 -13.45 27.17
C GLU A 115 -32.02 -12.97 26.89
N PHE A 116 -32.17 -11.75 26.37
CA PHE A 116 -33.47 -11.16 26.10
C PHE A 116 -33.78 -11.10 24.60
N ILE A 117 -32.97 -10.40 23.80
CA ILE A 117 -33.29 -10.18 22.37
C ILE A 117 -33.38 -11.50 21.62
N THR A 118 -32.36 -12.35 21.72
CA THR A 118 -32.28 -13.61 20.97
C THR A 118 -33.22 -14.69 21.53
N ARG A 119 -33.24 -14.84 22.86
CA ARG A 119 -33.97 -15.94 23.52
C ARG A 119 -35.45 -15.64 23.79
N ARG A 120 -35.88 -14.37 23.80
CA ARG A 120 -37.27 -13.96 24.10
C ARG A 120 -37.88 -13.12 22.96
N VAL A 121 -37.25 -12.02 22.55
CA VAL A 121 -37.82 -11.08 21.56
C VAL A 121 -37.91 -11.66 20.16
N PHE A 122 -36.88 -12.34 19.65
CA PHE A 122 -36.89 -12.94 18.30
C PHE A 122 -36.85 -14.47 18.34
N LYS A 123 -37.31 -15.07 19.45
CA LYS A 123 -37.45 -16.52 19.57
C LYS A 123 -38.37 -17.07 18.47
N LYS A 124 -37.87 -18.05 17.73
CA LYS A 124 -38.61 -18.77 16.68
C LYS A 124 -39.83 -19.48 17.27
N GLY A 125 -41.01 -19.26 16.69
CA GLY A 125 -42.26 -19.91 17.11
C GLY A 125 -42.98 -19.27 18.30
N ALA A 126 -42.62 -18.05 18.71
CA ALA A 126 -43.36 -17.33 19.74
C ALA A 126 -44.77 -16.98 19.26
N GLN A 127 -45.77 -17.38 20.04
CA GLN A 127 -47.16 -16.99 19.89
C GLN A 127 -47.35 -15.60 20.54
N ASP A 128 -48.28 -14.78 20.02
CA ASP A 128 -48.63 -13.45 20.58
C ASP A 128 -47.64 -12.30 20.30
N ARG A 129 -47.30 -12.07 19.01
CA ARG A 129 -46.51 -10.90 18.57
C ARG A 129 -47.41 -9.69 18.34
N PRO A 130 -47.07 -8.49 18.85
CA PRO A 130 -47.91 -7.31 18.69
C PRO A 130 -47.93 -6.82 17.24
N SER A 131 -49.08 -6.29 16.84
CA SER A 131 -49.24 -5.53 15.59
C SER A 131 -48.61 -4.14 15.69
N LEU A 132 -48.33 -3.52 14.54
CA LEU A 132 -47.81 -2.13 14.51
C LEU A 132 -48.77 -1.12 15.17
N ALA A 133 -50.08 -1.39 15.17
CA ALA A 133 -51.09 -0.53 15.81
C ALA A 133 -50.98 -0.50 17.33
N GLU A 134 -50.39 -1.52 17.96
CA GLU A 134 -50.19 -1.59 19.42
C GLU A 134 -48.96 -0.79 19.88
N PHE A 135 -48.09 -0.37 18.96
CA PHE A 135 -46.83 0.28 19.30
C PHE A 135 -46.99 1.55 20.15
N PRO A 136 -47.91 2.50 19.86
CA PRO A 136 -48.04 3.71 20.68
C PRO A 136 -48.38 3.43 22.15
N ALA A 137 -49.26 2.45 22.39
CA ALA A 137 -49.65 2.05 23.74
C ALA A 137 -48.50 1.34 24.48
N LEU A 138 -47.79 0.44 23.79
CA LEU A 138 -46.60 -0.23 24.31
C LEU A 138 -45.48 0.79 24.62
N ASP A 139 -45.27 1.77 23.74
CA ASP A 139 -44.23 2.79 23.90
C ASP A 139 -44.51 3.73 25.06
N GLY A 140 -45.77 4.15 25.23
CA GLY A 140 -46.19 4.92 26.41
C GLY A 140 -45.92 4.19 27.72
N ARG A 141 -46.34 2.91 27.81
CA ARG A 141 -46.10 2.08 29.01
C ARG A 141 -44.62 1.80 29.24
N MET A 142 -43.84 1.54 28.19
CA MET A 142 -42.41 1.28 28.32
C MET A 142 -41.64 2.53 28.78
N ARG A 143 -41.95 3.71 28.24
CA ARG A 143 -41.36 4.97 28.71
C ARG A 143 -41.67 5.19 30.20
N LEU A 144 -42.91 4.93 30.61
CA LEU A 144 -43.31 5.07 32.00
C LEU A 144 -42.61 4.06 32.91
N LEU A 145 -42.44 2.80 32.47
CA LEU A 145 -41.66 1.78 33.19
C LEU A 145 -40.21 2.24 33.40
N MET A 146 -39.58 2.76 32.36
CA MET A 146 -38.21 3.26 32.43
C MET A 146 -38.11 4.50 33.34
N GLN A 147 -39.04 5.45 33.24
CA GLN A 147 -39.03 6.70 34.02
C GLN A 147 -39.27 6.47 35.51
N LEU A 148 -40.28 5.65 35.86
CA LEU A 148 -40.65 5.40 37.24
C LEU A 148 -39.78 4.31 37.89
N GLY A 149 -39.48 3.25 37.14
CA GLY A 149 -38.79 2.08 37.67
C GLY A 149 -37.27 2.13 37.60
N PHE A 150 -36.71 2.86 36.62
CA PHE A 150 -35.26 2.90 36.36
C PHE A 150 -34.77 4.33 36.03
N PRO A 151 -35.08 5.34 36.86
CA PRO A 151 -34.69 6.74 36.58
C PRO A 151 -33.17 6.93 36.48
N ASP A 152 -32.40 6.20 37.29
CA ASP A 152 -30.93 6.28 37.30
C ASP A 152 -30.33 5.78 35.98
N ALA A 153 -30.89 4.71 35.39
CA ALA A 153 -30.43 4.17 34.12
C ALA A 153 -30.61 5.20 32.97
N LEU A 154 -31.69 5.98 33.02
CA LEU A 154 -31.96 7.04 32.03
C LEU A 154 -31.06 8.28 32.20
N ALA A 155 -30.52 8.53 33.39
CA ALA A 155 -29.72 9.72 33.68
C ALA A 155 -28.41 9.78 32.87
N HIS A 156 -27.95 8.64 32.34
CA HIS A 156 -26.71 8.52 31.56
C HIS A 156 -26.84 8.94 30.08
N GLY A 157 -28.05 9.16 29.57
CA GLY A 157 -28.29 9.59 28.18
C GLY A 157 -28.08 8.53 27.09
N ASP A 158 -27.71 7.30 27.46
CA ASP A 158 -27.55 6.15 26.56
C ASP A 158 -28.76 5.22 26.68
N LEU A 159 -29.73 5.39 25.80
CA LEU A 159 -31.00 4.65 25.84
C LEU A 159 -30.85 3.14 25.62
N GLU A 160 -29.86 2.70 24.82
CA GLU A 160 -29.62 1.27 24.56
C GLU A 160 -29.14 0.58 25.84
N ARG A 161 -28.17 1.21 26.51
CA ARG A 161 -27.64 0.76 27.80
C ARG A 161 -28.68 0.81 28.90
N ALA A 162 -29.40 1.92 29.01
CA ALA A 162 -30.45 2.07 30.01
C ALA A 162 -31.49 0.94 29.88
N LEU A 163 -31.94 0.66 28.65
CA LEU A 163 -32.85 -0.45 28.39
C LEU A 163 -32.22 -1.80 28.78
N ALA A 164 -31.00 -2.07 28.34
CA ALA A 164 -30.33 -3.34 28.58
C ALA A 164 -30.20 -3.64 30.09
N GLU A 165 -29.71 -2.69 30.86
CA GLU A 165 -29.49 -2.82 32.31
C GLU A 165 -30.83 -3.01 33.05
N SER A 166 -31.85 -2.22 32.72
CA SER A 166 -33.20 -2.36 33.30
C SER A 166 -33.82 -3.73 33.03
N ILE A 167 -33.69 -4.25 31.80
CA ILE A 167 -34.24 -5.56 31.45
C ILE A 167 -33.43 -6.70 32.09
N LEU A 168 -32.12 -6.58 32.20
CA LEU A 168 -31.30 -7.54 32.93
C LEU A 168 -31.67 -7.60 34.42
N ALA A 169 -31.97 -6.45 35.04
CA ALA A 169 -32.48 -6.42 36.41
C ALA A 169 -33.83 -7.17 36.53
N LEU A 170 -34.75 -6.99 35.57
CA LEU A 170 -36.00 -7.75 35.53
C LEU A 170 -35.77 -9.27 35.33
N LEU A 171 -34.79 -9.67 34.51
CA LEU A 171 -34.42 -11.07 34.33
C LEU A 171 -33.82 -11.69 35.61
N ASP A 172 -33.03 -10.92 36.37
CA ASP A 172 -32.55 -11.34 37.68
C ASP A 172 -33.69 -11.55 38.68
N PHE A 173 -34.72 -10.70 38.67
CA PHE A 173 -35.94 -10.93 39.45
C PHE A 173 -36.71 -12.17 38.99
N GLU A 174 -36.82 -12.43 37.68
CA GLU A 174 -37.46 -13.65 37.16
C GLU A 174 -36.72 -14.91 37.64
N ARG A 175 -35.39 -14.90 37.64
CA ARG A 175 -34.55 -16.00 38.16
C ARG A 175 -34.73 -16.19 39.66
N LEU A 176 -34.76 -15.10 40.42
CA LEU A 176 -34.96 -15.11 41.87
C LEU A 176 -36.27 -15.81 42.25
N PHE A 177 -37.40 -15.32 41.70
CA PHE A 177 -38.73 -15.83 42.07
C PHE A 177 -39.08 -17.17 41.41
N SER A 178 -38.39 -17.56 40.33
CA SER A 178 -38.52 -18.91 39.75
C SER A 178 -37.63 -19.97 40.40
N GLY A 179 -36.81 -19.60 41.39
CA GLY A 179 -35.86 -20.51 42.03
C GLY A 179 -34.67 -20.92 41.15
N ASN A 180 -34.45 -20.22 40.03
CA ASN A 180 -33.39 -20.50 39.06
C ASN A 180 -32.22 -19.50 39.14
N LEU A 181 -32.05 -18.84 40.29
CA LEU A 181 -30.92 -17.95 40.50
C LEU A 181 -29.62 -18.78 40.51
N PRO A 182 -28.60 -18.46 39.69
CA PRO A 182 -27.38 -19.26 39.64
C PRO A 182 -26.70 -19.30 41.01
N PRO A 183 -25.98 -20.39 41.35
CA PRO A 183 -25.31 -20.54 42.65
C PRO A 183 -24.42 -19.34 43.02
N ALA A 184 -23.68 -18.81 42.05
CA ALA A 184 -22.81 -17.64 42.22
C ALA A 184 -23.55 -16.33 42.58
N HIS A 185 -24.88 -16.28 42.44
CA HIS A 185 -25.70 -15.11 42.71
C HIS A 185 -26.65 -15.30 43.90
N GLN A 186 -26.63 -16.45 44.59
CA GLN A 186 -27.52 -16.70 45.73
C GLN A 186 -27.33 -15.70 46.87
N GLU A 187 -26.10 -15.21 47.09
CA GLU A 187 -25.80 -14.18 48.08
C GLU A 187 -26.48 -12.83 47.78
N ARG A 188 -26.85 -12.57 46.52
CA ARG A 188 -27.57 -11.35 46.10
C ARG A 188 -29.08 -11.45 46.30
N ALA A 189 -29.62 -12.62 46.66
CA ALA A 189 -31.06 -12.83 46.75
C ALA A 189 -31.78 -11.85 47.70
N PRO A 190 -31.26 -11.52 48.91
CA PRO A 190 -31.89 -10.52 49.79
C PRO A 190 -31.94 -9.13 49.16
N ALA A 191 -30.83 -8.68 48.57
CA ALA A 191 -30.73 -7.39 47.90
C ALA A 191 -31.66 -7.30 46.67
N LEU A 192 -31.78 -8.37 45.88
CA LEU A 192 -32.70 -8.43 44.75
C LEU A 192 -34.17 -8.34 45.21
N ARG A 193 -34.54 -8.95 46.35
CA ARG A 193 -35.90 -8.81 46.91
C ARG A 193 -36.19 -7.38 47.36
N GLU A 194 -35.22 -6.69 47.94
CA GLU A 194 -35.33 -5.29 48.32
C GLU A 194 -35.46 -4.38 47.09
N GLN A 195 -34.61 -4.57 46.07
CA GLN A 195 -34.68 -3.84 44.81
C GLN A 195 -36.03 -4.05 44.10
N TRP A 196 -36.55 -5.28 44.08
CA TRP A 196 -37.87 -5.57 43.54
C TRP A 196 -39.00 -4.88 44.33
N ALA A 197 -38.92 -4.86 45.66
CA ALA A 197 -39.89 -4.15 46.49
C ALA A 197 -39.88 -2.63 46.22
N ALA A 198 -38.70 -2.04 46.10
CA ALA A 198 -38.53 -0.63 45.74
C ALA A 198 -39.08 -0.33 44.33
N LEU A 199 -38.78 -1.18 43.34
CA LEU A 199 -39.28 -1.05 41.98
C LEU A 199 -40.81 -1.08 41.93
N ARG A 200 -41.45 -2.04 42.61
CA ARG A 200 -42.92 -2.11 42.68
C ARG A 200 -43.53 -0.85 43.27
N LEU A 201 -42.98 -0.39 44.40
CA LEU A 201 -43.45 0.82 45.06
C LEU A 201 -43.37 2.01 44.10
N ALA A 202 -42.23 2.18 43.43
CA ALA A 202 -42.01 3.26 42.47
C ALA A 202 -42.99 3.22 41.29
N LEU A 203 -43.25 2.03 40.73
CA LEU A 203 -44.20 1.87 39.61
C LEU A 203 -45.65 2.18 39.99
N THR A 204 -46.03 2.07 41.27
CA THR A 204 -47.39 2.38 41.75
C THR A 204 -47.51 3.72 42.48
N ALA A 205 -46.42 4.48 42.61
CA ALA A 205 -46.38 5.70 43.39
C ALA A 205 -47.14 6.87 42.75
N THR A 206 -47.37 6.83 41.44
CA THR A 206 -48.12 7.85 40.69
C THR A 206 -49.45 7.29 40.16
N PRO A 207 -50.48 8.13 39.96
CA PRO A 207 -51.75 7.70 39.35
C PRO A 207 -51.56 7.03 37.98
N GLU A 208 -50.67 7.57 37.15
CA GLU A 208 -50.35 7.05 35.82
C GLU A 208 -49.66 5.68 35.89
N GLY A 209 -48.75 5.50 36.87
CA GLY A 209 -48.07 4.23 37.10
C GLY A 209 -49.01 3.16 37.66
N ALA A 210 -49.87 3.54 38.59
CA ALA A 210 -50.90 2.66 39.15
C ALA A 210 -51.90 2.20 38.07
N ASP A 211 -52.30 3.07 37.14
CA ASP A 211 -53.14 2.71 35.99
C ASP A 211 -52.40 1.77 35.02
N ALA A 212 -51.15 2.09 34.68
CA ALA A 212 -50.36 1.34 33.70
C ALA A 212 -49.88 -0.05 34.18
N PHE A 213 -49.63 -0.22 35.48
CA PHE A 213 -49.00 -1.42 36.05
C PHE A 213 -49.75 -2.04 37.22
N GLY A 214 -50.67 -1.35 37.89
CA GLY A 214 -51.30 -1.81 39.13
C GLY A 214 -52.07 -3.13 39.01
N SER A 215 -52.65 -3.42 37.84
CA SER A 215 -53.30 -4.71 37.55
C SER A 215 -52.32 -5.87 37.32
N SER A 216 -51.05 -5.56 37.06
CA SER A 216 -49.96 -6.51 36.79
C SER A 216 -49.02 -6.70 37.99
N LEU A 217 -49.10 -5.85 39.01
CA LEU A 217 -48.23 -5.88 40.20
C LEU A 217 -49.03 -6.34 41.42
N VAL A 218 -48.39 -7.12 42.30
CA VAL A 218 -48.98 -7.58 43.56
C VAL A 218 -48.57 -6.68 44.73
N THR A 219 -49.50 -6.35 45.61
CA THR A 219 -49.26 -5.53 46.81
C THR A 219 -48.49 -6.28 47.90
N LYS A 220 -48.68 -7.60 47.99
CA LYS A 220 -47.88 -8.55 48.79
C LYS A 220 -48.15 -9.98 48.28
N GLY A 221 -47.16 -10.61 47.63
CA GLY A 221 -47.31 -11.95 47.02
C GLY A 221 -46.37 -12.99 47.63
N ASP A 222 -46.69 -14.27 47.42
CA ASP A 222 -45.68 -15.33 47.49
C ASP A 222 -44.79 -15.30 46.23
N ASP A 223 -43.72 -16.10 46.20
CA ASP A 223 -42.78 -16.09 45.07
C ASP A 223 -43.46 -16.40 43.73
N ALA A 224 -44.56 -17.16 43.72
CA ALA A 224 -45.32 -17.44 42.50
C ALA A 224 -46.05 -16.19 41.97
N ALA A 225 -46.68 -15.43 42.85
CA ALA A 225 -47.35 -14.18 42.52
C ALA A 225 -46.36 -13.08 42.09
N GLU A 226 -45.20 -12.98 42.76
CA GLU A 226 -44.12 -12.05 42.39
C GLU A 226 -43.52 -12.41 41.01
N LEU A 227 -43.31 -13.70 40.75
CA LEU A 227 -42.85 -14.19 39.45
C LEU A 227 -43.80 -13.80 38.31
N GLN A 228 -45.11 -13.86 38.53
CA GLN A 228 -46.10 -13.46 37.53
C GLN A 228 -46.03 -11.96 37.24
N ALA A 229 -45.85 -11.13 38.28
CA ALA A 229 -45.69 -9.68 38.12
C ALA A 229 -44.42 -9.31 37.33
N VAL A 230 -43.28 -9.94 37.63
CA VAL A 230 -42.04 -9.74 36.86
C VAL A 230 -42.22 -10.16 35.40
N ARG A 231 -42.86 -11.32 35.16
CA ARG A 231 -43.13 -11.82 33.80
C ARG A 231 -44.03 -10.88 33.00
N ALA A 232 -44.98 -10.20 33.63
CA ALA A 232 -45.82 -9.20 32.98
C ALA A 232 -44.99 -7.98 32.51
N LEU A 233 -44.05 -7.50 33.32
CA LEU A 233 -43.14 -6.42 32.93
C LEU A 233 -42.18 -6.85 31.81
N LEU A 234 -41.62 -8.07 31.88
CA LEU A 234 -40.79 -8.63 30.81
C LEU A 234 -41.57 -8.83 29.50
N SER A 235 -42.86 -9.19 29.60
CA SER A 235 -43.78 -9.31 28.47
C SER A 235 -44.11 -7.95 27.84
N LEU A 236 -44.24 -6.89 28.63
CA LEU A 236 -44.32 -5.53 28.10
C LEU A 236 -43.05 -5.18 27.31
N ALA A 237 -41.88 -5.42 27.90
CA ALA A 237 -40.60 -5.11 27.27
C ALA A 237 -40.36 -5.91 25.98
N ASP A 238 -40.70 -7.20 25.94
CA ASP A 238 -40.43 -8.04 24.77
C ASP A 238 -41.35 -7.70 23.59
N ARG A 239 -42.63 -7.44 23.87
CA ARG A 239 -43.61 -6.94 22.88
C ARG A 239 -43.22 -5.56 22.38
N TRP A 240 -42.87 -4.64 23.28
CA TRP A 240 -42.43 -3.30 22.89
C TRP A 240 -41.18 -3.36 22.01
N THR A 241 -40.18 -4.16 22.38
CA THR A 241 -38.93 -4.29 21.61
C THR A 241 -39.20 -4.87 20.22
N TYR A 242 -40.05 -5.90 20.12
CA TYR A 242 -40.45 -6.48 18.84
C TYR A 242 -41.19 -5.48 17.95
N ALA A 243 -42.19 -4.77 18.50
CA ALA A 243 -42.96 -3.76 17.77
C ALA A 243 -42.07 -2.61 17.30
N ARG A 244 -41.15 -2.13 18.16
CA ARG A 244 -40.20 -1.06 17.85
C ARG A 244 -39.25 -1.44 16.72
N ALA A 245 -38.76 -2.69 16.71
CA ALA A 245 -37.86 -3.18 15.67
C ALA A 245 -38.50 -3.22 14.27
N LEU A 246 -39.83 -3.32 14.19
CA LEU A 246 -40.58 -3.39 12.93
C LEU A 246 -41.21 -2.06 12.51
N HIS A 247 -41.22 -1.04 13.38
CA HIS A 247 -41.93 0.21 13.15
C HIS A 247 -41.23 1.09 12.10
N PRO A 248 -41.91 1.54 11.02
CA PRO A 248 -41.26 2.17 9.86
C PRO A 248 -40.36 3.37 10.17
N GLU A 249 -40.77 4.24 11.09
CA GLU A 249 -40.03 5.48 11.42
C GLU A 249 -38.88 5.25 12.41
N THR A 250 -38.95 4.20 13.23
CA THR A 250 -37.97 3.89 14.28
C THR A 250 -37.10 2.69 13.92
N LYS A 251 -37.37 2.01 12.80
CA LYS A 251 -36.51 0.99 12.20
C LYS A 251 -35.11 1.51 11.86
N SER A 252 -34.95 2.81 11.65
CA SER A 252 -33.64 3.44 11.52
C SER A 252 -32.78 3.27 12.80
N LEU A 253 -33.38 3.40 13.99
CA LEU A 253 -32.73 3.12 15.28
C LEU A 253 -32.41 1.63 15.46
N PHE A 254 -33.22 0.72 14.89
CA PHE A 254 -32.89 -0.71 14.87
C PHE A 254 -31.55 -0.98 14.18
N HIS A 255 -31.23 -0.22 13.14
CA HIS A 255 -29.94 -0.34 12.45
C HIS A 255 -28.77 0.26 13.22
N THR A 256 -29.01 1.15 14.20
CA THR A 256 -27.92 1.80 14.95
C THR A 256 -27.51 1.05 16.21
N TRP A 257 -28.39 0.26 16.83
CA TRP A 257 -28.11 -0.47 18.08
C TRP A 257 -27.46 -1.84 17.85
N PRO A 258 -26.20 -2.07 18.24
CA PRO A 258 -25.55 -3.38 18.10
C PRO A 258 -26.29 -4.52 18.82
N THR A 259 -27.05 -4.25 19.90
CA THR A 259 -27.85 -5.28 20.57
C THR A 259 -28.99 -5.83 19.72
N LEU A 260 -29.45 -5.08 18.71
CA LEU A 260 -30.55 -5.46 17.82
C LEU A 260 -30.06 -6.01 16.47
N ARG A 261 -28.78 -5.83 16.13
CA ARG A 261 -28.17 -6.41 14.93
C ARG A 261 -27.97 -7.92 15.12
N LEU A 262 -28.78 -8.72 14.45
CA LEU A 262 -28.63 -10.18 14.41
C LEU A 262 -27.78 -10.58 13.19
N PRO A 263 -26.88 -11.59 13.31
CA PRO A 263 -26.11 -12.10 12.18
C PRO A 263 -27.03 -12.57 11.05
N LYS A 264 -26.78 -12.08 9.84
CA LYS A 264 -27.57 -12.45 8.65
C LYS A 264 -27.14 -13.83 8.13
N PRO A 265 -28.06 -14.62 7.55
CA PRO A 265 -27.69 -15.81 6.80
C PRO A 265 -26.79 -15.48 5.62
N LEU A 266 -25.78 -16.32 5.35
CA LEU A 266 -24.96 -16.20 4.15
C LEU A 266 -25.64 -16.89 2.97
N VAL A 267 -25.91 -16.10 1.93
CA VAL A 267 -26.40 -16.57 0.63
C VAL A 267 -25.30 -16.29 -0.38
N PHE A 268 -24.49 -17.30 -0.69
CA PHE A 268 -23.20 -17.12 -1.38
C PHE A 268 -23.31 -16.59 -2.82
N ASP A 269 -24.45 -16.79 -3.47
CA ASP A 269 -24.78 -16.22 -4.78
C ASP A 269 -25.34 -14.78 -4.71
N GLN A 270 -25.62 -14.27 -3.50
CA GLN A 270 -26.21 -12.96 -3.23
C GLN A 270 -25.55 -12.23 -2.04
N LEU A 271 -24.22 -12.36 -1.89
CA LEU A 271 -23.45 -11.68 -0.84
C LEU A 271 -23.44 -10.14 -0.97
N VAL A 272 -23.76 -9.61 -2.16
CA VAL A 272 -23.89 -8.17 -2.40
C VAL A 272 -25.25 -7.88 -3.03
N GLN A 273 -25.84 -6.75 -2.69
CA GLN A 273 -27.14 -6.34 -3.22
C GLN A 273 -26.97 -5.53 -4.50
N LEU A 274 -27.66 -5.96 -5.56
CA LEU A 274 -27.52 -5.40 -6.90
C LEU A 274 -28.90 -5.07 -7.49
N GLN A 275 -28.95 -4.01 -8.27
CA GLN A 275 -30.03 -3.73 -9.21
C GLN A 275 -29.49 -3.68 -10.65
N ARG A 276 -30.37 -3.92 -11.62
CA ARG A 276 -30.07 -3.85 -13.06
C ARG A 276 -30.78 -2.63 -13.64
N PRO A 277 -30.10 -1.47 -13.74
CA PRO A 277 -30.73 -0.21 -14.09
C PRO A 277 -31.04 -0.07 -15.59
N ASP A 278 -30.47 -0.94 -16.43
CA ASP A 278 -30.50 -0.82 -17.88
C ASP A 278 -31.06 -2.10 -18.51
N ALA A 279 -32.30 -2.03 -19.00
CA ALA A 279 -32.96 -3.15 -19.65
C ALA A 279 -32.33 -3.49 -21.02
N ALA A 280 -31.60 -2.56 -21.65
CA ALA A 280 -30.92 -2.79 -22.92
C ALA A 280 -29.53 -3.42 -22.73
N LEU A 281 -28.96 -3.33 -21.52
CA LEU A 281 -27.69 -3.92 -21.14
C LEU A 281 -27.83 -4.60 -19.78
N GLU A 282 -28.48 -5.77 -19.78
CA GLU A 282 -28.80 -6.50 -18.55
C GLU A 282 -27.55 -6.80 -17.69
N GLU A 283 -26.36 -6.94 -18.30
CA GLU A 283 -25.08 -7.14 -17.61
C GLU A 283 -24.66 -5.99 -16.70
N LYS A 284 -25.22 -4.80 -16.92
CA LYS A 284 -24.92 -3.63 -16.12
C LYS A 284 -25.66 -3.72 -14.80
N THR A 285 -24.90 -3.64 -13.71
CA THR A 285 -25.38 -3.71 -12.34
C THR A 285 -24.84 -2.55 -11.52
N GLU A 286 -25.60 -2.12 -10.53
CA GLU A 286 -25.21 -1.10 -9.56
C GLU A 286 -25.83 -1.37 -8.19
N GLY A 287 -25.37 -0.65 -7.16
CA GLY A 287 -25.93 -0.72 -5.82
C GLY A 287 -27.30 -0.06 -5.71
N LEU A 288 -27.98 -0.29 -4.58
CA LEU A 288 -29.25 0.36 -4.29
C LEU A 288 -29.03 1.84 -3.94
N GLU A 289 -29.91 2.72 -4.42
CA GLU A 289 -29.77 4.17 -4.28
C GLU A 289 -29.71 4.63 -2.81
N HIS A 290 -30.48 4.02 -1.91
CA HIS A 290 -30.48 4.34 -0.48
C HIS A 290 -29.26 3.80 0.29
N HIS A 291 -28.35 3.08 -0.39
CA HIS A 291 -27.07 2.64 0.18
C HIS A 291 -25.88 3.50 -0.26
N LEU A 292 -26.11 4.55 -1.07
CA LEU A 292 -25.00 5.37 -1.57
C LEU A 292 -24.26 6.07 -0.41
N ARG A 293 -22.92 6.03 -0.50
CA ARG A 293 -21.97 6.67 0.40
C ARG A 293 -21.24 7.77 -0.34
N HIS A 294 -21.54 9.02 0.04
CA HIS A 294 -20.97 10.22 -0.59
C HIS A 294 -19.53 10.47 -0.14
N ARG A 295 -18.58 9.71 -0.70
CA ARG A 295 -17.14 9.91 -0.48
C ARG A 295 -16.68 11.26 -1.06
N ASP A 296 -15.91 12.00 -0.26
CA ASP A 296 -15.26 13.25 -0.66
C ASP A 296 -13.73 13.14 -0.49
N GLY A 297 -13.02 13.11 -1.61
CA GLY A 297 -11.56 13.09 -1.64
C GLY A 297 -10.93 11.81 -1.09
N PHE A 298 -9.81 11.97 -0.39
CA PHE A 298 -8.88 10.90 -0.03
C PHE A 298 -8.65 10.76 1.47
N LYS A 299 -9.56 11.26 2.29
CA LYS A 299 -9.58 10.97 3.72
C LYS A 299 -9.89 9.49 3.98
N LEU A 300 -9.52 8.99 5.15
CA LEU A 300 -9.86 7.63 5.55
C LEU A 300 -11.38 7.43 5.54
N THR A 301 -11.86 6.53 4.70
CA THR A 301 -13.31 6.36 4.46
C THR A 301 -13.99 5.43 5.45
N ASP A 302 -13.22 4.69 6.23
CA ASP A 302 -13.69 3.77 7.25
C ASP A 302 -12.93 4.06 8.54
N ARG A 303 -13.59 4.76 9.47
CA ARG A 303 -13.00 5.13 10.77
C ARG A 303 -12.96 3.99 11.78
N ARG A 304 -13.25 2.76 11.33
CA ARG A 304 -13.46 1.57 12.16
C ARG A 304 -14.74 1.71 12.97
N GLY A 305 -15.24 0.58 13.48
CA GLY A 305 -16.43 0.57 14.35
C GLY A 305 -16.19 1.33 15.67
N THR A 306 -17.26 1.64 16.38
CA THR A 306 -17.17 2.16 17.77
C THR A 306 -16.64 1.07 18.72
N PRO A 307 -16.18 1.42 19.94
CA PRO A 307 -15.85 0.41 20.96
C PRO A 307 -16.98 -0.60 21.18
N ARG A 308 -18.24 -0.17 21.10
CA ARG A 308 -19.42 -1.05 21.18
C ARG A 308 -19.52 -2.01 20.00
N ASP A 309 -19.29 -1.55 18.77
CA ASP A 309 -19.28 -2.41 17.58
C ASP A 309 -18.16 -3.47 17.69
N VAL A 310 -16.97 -3.07 18.14
CA VAL A 310 -15.83 -3.98 18.36
C VAL A 310 -16.16 -5.02 19.43
N MET A 311 -16.64 -4.58 20.59
CA MET A 311 -16.94 -5.50 21.70
C MET A 311 -18.12 -6.43 21.37
N ASN A 312 -19.04 -6.02 20.48
CA ASN A 312 -20.06 -6.92 19.94
C ASN A 312 -19.44 -8.08 19.16
N GLU A 313 -18.41 -7.83 18.33
CA GLU A 313 -17.71 -8.89 17.60
C GLU A 313 -16.90 -9.80 18.53
N VAL A 314 -16.29 -9.22 19.57
CA VAL A 314 -15.57 -9.97 20.60
C VAL A 314 -16.52 -10.88 21.39
N ASP A 315 -17.71 -10.40 21.78
CA ASP A 315 -18.71 -11.22 22.48
C ASP A 315 -19.41 -12.23 21.55
N TYR A 316 -19.60 -11.89 20.27
CA TYR A 316 -20.15 -12.79 19.27
C TYR A 316 -19.22 -13.99 19.01
N CYS A 317 -17.91 -13.82 19.21
CA CYS A 317 -16.94 -14.91 19.18
C CYS A 317 -17.24 -15.96 20.26
N VAL A 318 -17.31 -17.23 19.87
CA VAL A 318 -17.65 -18.34 20.78
C VAL A 318 -16.47 -18.94 21.54
N ILE A 319 -15.32 -18.25 21.48
CA ILE A 319 -14.03 -18.60 22.10
C ILE A 319 -13.67 -20.07 21.83
N CYS A 320 -13.27 -20.37 20.60
CA CYS A 320 -13.17 -21.74 20.10
C CYS A 320 -11.98 -22.56 20.62
N HIS A 321 -10.91 -21.93 21.10
CA HIS A 321 -9.68 -22.65 21.50
C HIS A 321 -9.94 -23.63 22.66
N GLU A 322 -10.84 -23.31 23.58
CA GLU A 322 -11.26 -24.17 24.70
C GLU A 322 -11.78 -25.56 24.25
N ARG A 323 -12.16 -25.68 22.97
CA ARG A 323 -12.80 -26.88 22.41
C ARG A 323 -12.03 -27.45 21.21
N GLU A 324 -10.81 -26.97 20.94
CA GLU A 324 -9.99 -27.35 19.78
C GLU A 324 -10.74 -27.19 18.43
N LYS A 325 -11.48 -26.08 18.31
CA LYS A 325 -12.31 -25.76 17.12
C LYS A 325 -12.01 -24.37 16.56
N ASP A 326 -10.83 -23.85 16.81
CA ASP A 326 -10.32 -22.55 16.41
C ASP A 326 -9.98 -22.49 14.91
N SER A 327 -10.96 -22.79 14.07
CA SER A 327 -10.81 -22.84 12.61
C SER A 327 -10.42 -21.51 11.99
N CYS A 328 -10.65 -20.38 12.67
CA CYS A 328 -10.16 -19.08 12.23
C CYS A 328 -8.63 -18.94 12.35
N SER A 329 -7.97 -19.69 13.23
CA SER A 329 -6.52 -19.79 13.35
C SER A 329 -6.00 -20.96 12.53
N LYS A 330 -6.44 -22.20 12.84
CA LYS A 330 -5.87 -23.45 12.32
C LYS A 330 -6.57 -24.04 11.09
N GLY A 331 -7.56 -23.35 10.55
CA GLY A 331 -8.34 -23.78 9.40
C GLY A 331 -9.44 -24.80 9.71
N PHE A 332 -10.36 -24.96 8.76
CA PHE A 332 -11.49 -25.88 8.85
C PHE A 332 -11.14 -27.20 8.14
N ARG A 333 -10.58 -28.15 8.89
CA ARG A 333 -10.13 -29.44 8.34
C ARG A 333 -11.26 -30.28 7.73
N ALA A 334 -10.93 -30.99 6.65
CA ALA A 334 -11.79 -32.02 6.06
C ALA A 334 -11.98 -33.19 7.05
N LYS A 335 -13.08 -33.94 6.92
CA LYS A 335 -13.33 -35.09 7.82
C LYS A 335 -12.45 -36.27 7.43
N ASP A 336 -12.25 -36.47 6.13
CA ASP A 336 -11.35 -37.45 5.56
C ASP A 336 -10.57 -36.80 4.39
N PRO A 337 -9.40 -36.19 4.66
CA PRO A 337 -8.61 -35.51 3.64
C PRO A 337 -8.23 -36.37 2.43
N VAL A 338 -8.07 -37.68 2.63
CA VAL A 338 -7.68 -38.62 1.57
C VAL A 338 -8.87 -38.89 0.65
N ALA A 339 -10.04 -39.18 1.23
CA ALA A 339 -11.25 -39.38 0.44
C ALA A 339 -11.77 -38.09 -0.20
N GLU A 340 -11.63 -36.95 0.48
CA GLU A 340 -12.08 -35.63 0.01
C GLU A 340 -11.06 -34.97 -0.95
N GLY A 341 -9.80 -35.43 -0.98
CA GLY A 341 -8.74 -34.92 -1.85
C GLY A 341 -8.25 -33.52 -1.49
N HIS A 342 -8.47 -33.08 -0.25
CA HIS A 342 -8.03 -31.78 0.26
C HIS A 342 -7.95 -31.77 1.80
N THR A 343 -6.92 -31.14 2.36
CA THR A 343 -6.68 -31.00 3.81
C THR A 343 -7.74 -30.13 4.50
N PHE A 344 -8.11 -29.02 3.85
CA PHE A 344 -9.08 -28.04 4.37
C PHE A 344 -10.31 -27.96 3.48
N LYS A 345 -11.48 -27.88 4.11
CA LYS A 345 -12.76 -27.74 3.39
C LYS A 345 -12.75 -26.49 2.53
N LYS A 346 -13.56 -26.53 1.46
CA LYS A 346 -13.85 -25.37 0.62
C LYS A 346 -15.27 -24.88 0.90
N ASN A 347 -15.47 -23.57 0.95
CA ASN A 347 -16.81 -22.99 1.05
C ASN A 347 -17.56 -23.08 -0.31
N PRO A 348 -18.86 -22.71 -0.39
CA PRO A 348 -19.62 -22.77 -1.64
C PRO A 348 -19.06 -21.93 -2.81
N LEU A 349 -18.17 -20.97 -2.54
CA LEU A 349 -17.44 -20.21 -3.56
C LEU A 349 -16.09 -20.86 -3.94
N GLY A 350 -15.82 -22.07 -3.46
CA GLY A 350 -14.61 -22.84 -3.74
C GLY A 350 -13.35 -22.32 -3.04
N ILE A 351 -13.50 -21.51 -1.98
CA ILE A 351 -12.37 -20.92 -1.24
C ILE A 351 -11.92 -21.90 -0.16
N PRO A 352 -10.63 -22.30 -0.13
CA PRO A 352 -10.07 -23.10 0.96
C PRO A 352 -10.16 -22.38 2.30
N LEU A 353 -10.61 -23.09 3.33
CA LEU A 353 -10.79 -22.55 4.68
C LEU A 353 -9.54 -22.79 5.54
N ASN A 354 -8.42 -22.19 5.17
CA ASN A 354 -7.11 -22.49 5.79
C ASN A 354 -6.89 -21.82 7.16
N GLY A 355 -7.72 -20.84 7.55
CA GLY A 355 -7.48 -20.04 8.76
C GLY A 355 -6.58 -18.84 8.51
N CYS A 356 -6.07 -18.24 9.58
CA CYS A 356 -5.14 -17.12 9.52
C CYS A 356 -3.79 -17.61 9.00
N PRO A 357 -3.22 -17.06 7.91
CA PRO A 357 -1.90 -17.48 7.43
C PRO A 357 -0.76 -17.25 8.44
N LEU A 358 -0.96 -16.42 9.44
CA LEU A 358 0.00 -16.20 10.53
C LEU A 358 -0.25 -17.13 11.73
N ASP A 359 -1.20 -18.05 11.67
CA ASP A 359 -1.63 -18.92 12.78
C ASP A 359 -2.00 -18.17 14.07
N GLU A 360 -2.44 -16.92 13.93
CA GLU A 360 -2.67 -16.03 15.06
C GLU A 360 -3.64 -16.62 16.09
N ARG A 361 -3.28 -16.52 17.38
CA ARG A 361 -4.11 -16.92 18.52
C ARG A 361 -5.29 -15.96 18.77
N ILE A 362 -6.19 -15.91 17.78
CA ILE A 362 -7.34 -15.00 17.72
C ILE A 362 -8.29 -15.20 18.91
N SER A 363 -8.58 -16.46 19.24
CA SER A 363 -9.58 -16.77 20.26
C SER A 363 -9.08 -16.40 21.66
N GLU A 364 -7.79 -16.56 21.91
CA GLU A 364 -7.10 -16.21 23.13
C GLU A 364 -7.01 -14.68 23.28
N ALA A 365 -6.66 -13.98 22.20
CA ALA A 365 -6.67 -12.52 22.17
C ALA A 365 -8.08 -11.97 22.44
N HIS A 366 -9.13 -12.56 21.84
CA HIS A 366 -10.53 -12.19 22.09
C HIS A 366 -10.95 -12.45 23.54
N ALA A 367 -10.50 -13.56 24.16
CA ALA A 367 -10.80 -13.86 25.57
C ALA A 367 -10.24 -12.75 26.49
N LEU A 368 -8.97 -12.38 26.32
CA LEU A 368 -8.33 -11.28 27.06
C LEU A 368 -9.00 -9.94 26.78
N LYS A 369 -9.37 -9.68 25.52
CA LYS A 369 -10.06 -8.45 25.11
C LYS A 369 -11.44 -8.34 25.75
N ARG A 370 -12.17 -9.44 25.88
CA ARG A 370 -13.48 -9.51 26.55
C ARG A 370 -13.40 -9.15 28.03
N GLU A 371 -12.27 -9.46 28.68
CA GLU A 371 -11.96 -9.05 30.06
C GLU A 371 -11.64 -7.55 30.19
N GLY A 372 -11.51 -6.84 29.07
CA GLY A 372 -11.13 -5.43 28.99
C GLY A 372 -9.62 -5.19 28.93
N ASP A 373 -8.80 -6.25 28.88
CA ASP A 373 -7.33 -6.14 28.90
C ASP A 373 -6.74 -6.08 27.48
N SER A 374 -6.79 -4.90 26.86
CA SER A 374 -6.24 -4.69 25.51
C SER A 374 -4.72 -4.86 25.44
N VAL A 375 -3.98 -4.66 26.54
CA VAL A 375 -2.52 -4.85 26.54
C VAL A 375 -2.17 -6.34 26.54
N ALA A 376 -2.86 -7.15 27.34
CA ALA A 376 -2.70 -8.61 27.30
C ALA A 376 -3.13 -9.18 25.94
N ALA A 377 -4.26 -8.70 25.39
CA ALA A 377 -4.71 -9.10 24.07
C ALA A 377 -3.68 -8.74 22.98
N LEU A 378 -3.07 -7.55 23.03
CA LEU A 378 -2.01 -7.17 22.09
C LEU A 378 -0.73 -8.01 22.27
N ALA A 379 -0.36 -8.36 23.51
CA ALA A 379 0.75 -9.28 23.78
C ALA A 379 0.50 -10.67 23.18
N MET A 380 -0.75 -11.13 23.14
CA MET A 380 -1.15 -12.36 22.45
C MET A 380 -1.07 -12.23 20.93
N VAL A 381 -1.60 -11.14 20.34
CA VAL A 381 -1.54 -10.89 18.89
C VAL A 381 -0.10 -10.81 18.39
N THR A 382 0.76 -10.05 19.09
CA THR A 382 2.16 -9.82 18.70
C THR A 382 3.05 -11.06 18.83
N LEU A 383 2.57 -12.14 19.46
CA LEU A 383 3.26 -13.43 19.51
C LEU A 383 3.41 -14.03 18.10
N ASP A 384 2.34 -13.98 17.32
CA ASP A 384 2.28 -14.56 15.97
C ASP A 384 2.37 -13.49 14.87
N ASN A 385 1.94 -12.26 15.20
CA ASN A 385 1.90 -11.12 14.28
C ASN A 385 2.49 -9.85 14.93
N PRO A 386 3.81 -9.79 15.15
CA PRO A 386 4.46 -8.61 15.72
C PRO A 386 4.34 -7.36 14.84
N MET A 387 4.02 -7.53 13.55
CA MET A 387 3.76 -6.45 12.59
C MET A 387 2.24 -6.28 12.33
N CYS A 388 1.39 -6.52 13.34
CA CYS A 388 -0.07 -6.42 13.23
C CYS A 388 -0.64 -5.08 12.71
N PRO A 389 0.06 -3.91 12.73
CA PRO A 389 -0.46 -2.75 12.02
C PRO A 389 -0.60 -3.01 10.51
N GLY A 390 0.10 -3.99 9.94
CA GLY A 390 0.06 -4.37 8.52
C GLY A 390 -1.13 -5.26 8.12
N THR A 391 -1.87 -5.79 9.10
CA THR A 391 -3.04 -6.67 8.92
C THR A 391 -4.31 -5.95 9.37
N GLY A 392 -5.38 -6.69 9.67
CA GLY A 392 -6.58 -6.12 10.26
C GLY A 392 -7.64 -5.60 9.29
N HIS A 393 -8.49 -4.72 9.81
CA HIS A 393 -9.77 -4.27 9.25
C HIS A 393 -9.58 -3.72 7.83
N ARG A 394 -10.43 -4.19 6.91
CA ARG A 394 -10.41 -3.82 5.49
C ARG A 394 -9.14 -4.22 4.72
N ILE A 395 -8.24 -5.04 5.28
CA ILE A 395 -7.10 -5.63 4.54
C ILE A 395 -7.16 -7.16 4.50
N CYS A 396 -7.41 -7.79 5.65
CA CYS A 396 -7.34 -9.24 5.81
C CYS A 396 -8.74 -9.85 5.93
N ASN A 397 -8.95 -11.06 5.39
CA ASN A 397 -10.24 -11.75 5.44
C ASN A 397 -10.16 -13.28 5.62
N ASP A 398 -8.99 -13.90 5.49
CA ASP A 398 -8.84 -15.37 5.54
C ASP A 398 -9.40 -15.99 6.84
N CYS A 399 -9.13 -15.38 7.99
CA CYS A 399 -9.65 -15.81 9.29
C CYS A 399 -11.18 -15.73 9.38
N MET A 400 -11.80 -14.70 8.78
CA MET A 400 -13.26 -14.57 8.71
C MET A 400 -13.87 -15.65 7.83
N LYS A 401 -13.25 -15.96 6.68
CA LYS A 401 -13.77 -17.00 5.78
C LYS A 401 -13.72 -18.38 6.45
N ALA A 402 -12.71 -18.64 7.29
CA ALA A 402 -12.56 -19.90 8.02
C ALA A 402 -13.28 -19.96 9.39
N CYS A 403 -13.93 -18.88 9.84
CA CYS A 403 -14.69 -18.83 11.08
C CYS A 403 -15.72 -19.98 11.16
N ILE A 404 -15.99 -20.54 12.35
CA ILE A 404 -16.93 -21.65 12.49
C ILE A 404 -18.36 -21.31 11.99
N PHE A 405 -18.70 -20.03 11.91
CA PHE A 405 -19.95 -19.52 11.34
C PHE A 405 -19.94 -19.55 9.80
N GLN A 406 -20.25 -20.73 9.24
CA GLN A 406 -20.26 -20.96 7.79
C GLN A 406 -21.62 -20.75 7.09
N LYS A 407 -22.67 -20.45 7.86
CA LYS A 407 -24.06 -20.28 7.37
C LYS A 407 -24.65 -18.90 7.68
N GLN A 408 -23.90 -18.06 8.38
CA GLN A 408 -24.29 -16.73 8.82
C GLN A 408 -23.04 -15.84 8.85
N GLU A 409 -23.22 -14.53 8.97
CA GLU A 409 -22.12 -13.57 9.04
C GLU A 409 -21.06 -14.03 10.05
N PRO A 410 -19.78 -14.14 9.64
CA PRO A 410 -18.70 -14.54 10.54
C PRO A 410 -18.35 -13.40 11.50
N VAL A 411 -17.59 -13.71 12.55
CA VAL A 411 -17.00 -12.69 13.41
C VAL A 411 -16.07 -11.82 12.58
N ASN A 412 -16.19 -10.49 12.69
CA ASN A 412 -15.24 -9.55 12.09
C ASN A 412 -13.96 -9.48 12.93
N ILE A 413 -13.16 -10.54 12.85
CA ILE A 413 -11.87 -10.69 13.52
C ILE A 413 -10.89 -9.55 13.18
N PRO A 414 -10.72 -9.14 11.92
CA PRO A 414 -9.79 -8.06 11.56
C PRO A 414 -10.13 -6.72 12.23
N LEU A 415 -11.42 -6.43 12.45
CA LEU A 415 -11.86 -5.26 13.21
C LEU A 415 -11.41 -5.34 14.68
N ALA A 416 -11.56 -6.49 15.33
CA ALA A 416 -11.15 -6.70 16.72
C ALA A 416 -9.62 -6.66 16.91
N GLU A 417 -8.85 -7.24 15.98
CA GLU A 417 -7.38 -7.16 15.96
C GLU A 417 -6.92 -5.69 15.87
N THR A 418 -7.45 -4.95 14.90
CA THR A 418 -7.12 -3.52 14.70
C THR A 418 -7.47 -2.69 15.93
N ALA A 419 -8.65 -2.93 16.51
CA ALA A 419 -9.11 -2.22 17.70
C ALA A 419 -8.21 -2.50 18.92
N THR A 420 -7.75 -3.74 19.07
CA THR A 420 -6.82 -4.11 20.14
C THR A 420 -5.51 -3.33 20.03
N LEU A 421 -4.96 -3.19 18.82
CA LEU A 421 -3.80 -2.33 18.58
C LEU A 421 -4.12 -0.85 18.88
N THR A 422 -5.21 -0.31 18.34
CA THR A 422 -5.51 1.13 18.49
C THR A 422 -5.80 1.52 19.93
N ASP A 423 -6.46 0.65 20.70
CA ASP A 423 -6.70 0.89 22.13
C ASP A 423 -5.39 1.08 22.90
N VAL A 424 -4.38 0.27 22.59
CA VAL A 424 -3.04 0.41 23.20
C VAL A 424 -2.35 1.67 22.70
N LEU A 425 -2.44 1.99 21.40
CA LEU A 425 -1.86 3.22 20.83
C LEU A 425 -2.48 4.50 21.43
N GLU A 426 -3.72 4.44 21.90
CA GLU A 426 -4.41 5.56 22.55
C GLU A 426 -4.04 5.74 24.03
N LEU A 427 -3.42 4.74 24.67
CA LEU A 427 -2.82 4.88 26.00
C LEU A 427 -1.57 5.78 25.94
N PRO A 428 -1.21 6.45 27.04
CA PRO A 428 0.08 7.12 27.14
C PRO A 428 1.21 6.13 26.83
N TRP A 429 2.15 6.54 25.99
CA TRP A 429 3.27 5.71 25.53
C TRP A 429 2.86 4.48 24.71
N GLY A 430 1.65 4.46 24.15
CA GLY A 430 1.12 3.35 23.36
C GLY A 430 2.04 2.86 22.23
N PHE A 431 2.70 3.79 21.52
CA PHE A 431 3.72 3.47 20.53
C PHE A 431 4.89 2.67 21.16
N GLU A 432 5.37 3.12 22.32
CA GLU A 432 6.51 2.49 23.01
C GLU A 432 6.13 1.12 23.57
N ILE A 433 4.88 0.96 24.03
CA ILE A 433 4.33 -0.32 24.51
C ILE A 433 4.26 -1.32 23.36
N TYR A 434 3.63 -0.97 22.24
CA TYR A 434 3.60 -1.81 21.05
C TYR A 434 5.02 -2.15 20.58
N GLY A 435 5.86 -1.14 20.39
CA GLY A 435 7.25 -1.32 19.95
C GLY A 435 8.07 -2.22 20.89
N LEU A 436 7.85 -2.12 22.20
CA LEU A 436 8.43 -3.04 23.18
C LEU A 436 7.94 -4.48 22.96
N LEU A 437 6.62 -4.71 22.86
CA LEU A 437 6.04 -6.05 22.67
C LEU A 437 6.56 -6.78 21.42
N THR A 438 6.95 -6.05 20.38
CA THR A 438 7.58 -6.68 19.19
C THR A 438 9.00 -7.22 19.47
N ARG A 439 9.73 -6.64 20.43
CA ARG A 439 11.14 -6.97 20.72
C ARG A 439 11.34 -7.69 22.04
N TRP A 440 10.36 -7.59 22.94
CA TRP A 440 10.28 -8.20 24.25
C TRP A 440 8.85 -8.65 24.49
N ASN A 441 8.64 -9.96 24.55
CA ASN A 441 7.35 -10.56 24.88
C ASN A 441 7.63 -11.89 25.57
N PRO A 442 7.46 -11.98 26.90
CA PRO A 442 7.72 -13.22 27.64
C PRO A 442 6.95 -14.43 27.12
N LEU A 443 5.79 -14.23 26.51
CA LEU A 443 4.97 -15.30 25.90
C LEU A 443 5.68 -15.96 24.71
N ASN A 444 6.58 -15.24 24.03
CA ASN A 444 7.40 -15.81 22.98
C ASN A 444 8.54 -16.63 23.59
N ILE A 445 8.28 -17.89 23.91
CA ILE A 445 9.24 -18.75 24.59
C ILE A 445 10.53 -19.01 23.79
N ARG A 446 10.45 -18.94 22.45
CA ARG A 446 11.60 -19.15 21.56
C ARG A 446 12.51 -17.92 21.57
N ARG A 447 11.90 -16.74 21.56
CA ARG A 447 12.59 -15.45 21.50
C ARG A 447 11.89 -14.42 22.38
N PRO A 448 12.01 -14.54 23.73
CA PRO A 448 11.28 -13.66 24.66
C PRO A 448 11.82 -12.23 24.63
N TYR A 449 13.04 -12.06 24.12
CA TYR A 449 13.65 -10.78 23.81
C TYR A 449 14.57 -10.91 22.60
N ALA A 450 14.79 -9.81 21.88
CA ALA A 450 15.72 -9.74 20.76
C ALA A 450 17.16 -10.03 21.19
N LEU A 451 17.91 -10.77 20.37
CA LEU A 451 19.32 -11.05 20.58
C LEU A 451 20.20 -9.82 20.29
N PRO A 452 21.38 -9.70 20.94
CA PRO A 452 22.40 -8.75 20.54
C PRO A 452 23.01 -9.13 19.18
N TYR A 453 23.73 -8.20 18.55
CA TYR A 453 24.27 -8.44 17.21
C TYR A 453 25.22 -9.65 17.19
N VAL A 454 24.92 -10.62 16.32
CA VAL A 454 25.62 -11.91 16.25
C VAL A 454 26.81 -11.91 15.27
N GLY A 455 27.12 -10.78 14.64
CA GLY A 455 28.21 -10.70 13.67
C GLY A 455 27.84 -11.06 12.22
N ARG A 456 26.54 -11.11 11.90
CA ARG A 456 26.02 -11.49 10.58
C ARG A 456 25.13 -10.40 9.98
N ASN A 457 25.38 -10.05 8.72
CA ASN A 457 24.70 -9.00 7.98
C ASN A 457 23.78 -9.59 6.90
N VAL A 458 22.52 -9.19 6.90
CA VAL A 458 21.52 -9.67 5.94
C VAL A 458 20.96 -8.50 5.14
N MET A 459 20.92 -8.65 3.81
CA MET A 459 20.21 -7.73 2.94
C MET A 459 18.79 -8.21 2.68
N VAL A 460 17.81 -7.32 2.82
CA VAL A 460 16.41 -7.56 2.44
C VAL A 460 16.06 -6.63 1.28
N VAL A 461 15.74 -7.22 0.12
CA VAL A 461 15.40 -6.51 -1.10
C VAL A 461 13.89 -6.35 -1.22
N GLY A 462 13.41 -5.11 -1.18
CA GLY A 462 11.99 -4.76 -1.18
C GLY A 462 11.43 -4.64 0.23
N LEU A 463 10.79 -3.51 0.54
CA LEU A 463 10.24 -3.18 1.86
C LEU A 463 8.71 -3.18 1.88
N GLY A 464 8.13 -4.11 1.12
CA GLY A 464 6.72 -4.50 1.22
C GLY A 464 6.42 -5.39 2.44
N PRO A 465 5.20 -5.95 2.52
CA PRO A 465 4.76 -6.77 3.66
C PRO A 465 5.70 -7.90 4.07
N ALA A 466 6.23 -8.66 3.11
CA ALA A 466 7.22 -9.68 3.38
C ALA A 466 8.54 -9.08 3.89
N GLY A 467 9.04 -8.02 3.26
CA GLY A 467 10.34 -7.43 3.57
C GLY A 467 10.43 -6.78 4.94
N TYR A 468 9.45 -5.96 5.33
CA TYR A 468 9.45 -5.34 6.65
C TYR A 468 9.25 -6.38 7.77
N THR A 469 8.45 -7.42 7.51
CA THR A 469 8.20 -8.50 8.47
C THR A 469 9.43 -9.40 8.63
N LEU A 470 10.11 -9.71 7.52
CA LEU A 470 11.35 -10.47 7.56
C LEU A 470 12.44 -9.70 8.30
N SER A 471 12.56 -8.40 8.02
CA SER A 471 13.49 -7.51 8.73
C SER A 471 13.24 -7.57 10.24
N HIS A 472 11.98 -7.52 10.67
CA HIS A 472 11.62 -7.65 12.09
C HIS A 472 12.15 -8.96 12.71
N TYR A 473 11.83 -10.11 12.10
CA TYR A 473 12.22 -11.41 12.63
C TYR A 473 13.75 -11.60 12.66
N LEU A 474 14.45 -11.22 11.59
CA LEU A 474 15.92 -11.32 11.53
C LEU A 474 16.60 -10.42 12.56
N LEU A 475 16.08 -9.21 12.80
CA LEU A 475 16.61 -8.34 13.85
C LEU A 475 16.40 -8.94 15.26
N ASN A 476 15.34 -9.72 15.48
CA ASN A 476 15.13 -10.42 16.76
C ASN A 476 16.07 -11.61 16.93
N GLU A 477 16.53 -12.23 15.85
CA GLU A 477 17.58 -13.26 15.84
C GLU A 477 19.01 -12.66 15.92
N GLY A 478 19.14 -11.33 16.04
CA GLY A 478 20.42 -10.64 16.25
C GLY A 478 21.21 -10.37 14.97
N PHE A 479 20.60 -10.54 13.79
CA PHE A 479 21.21 -10.11 12.52
C PHE A 479 21.22 -8.58 12.42
N ALA A 480 22.25 -8.01 11.79
CA ALA A 480 22.16 -6.66 11.26
C ALA A 480 21.45 -6.72 9.91
N VAL A 481 20.41 -5.92 9.73
CA VAL A 481 19.59 -5.94 8.52
C VAL A 481 19.78 -4.64 7.74
N THR A 482 19.94 -4.77 6.42
CA THR A 482 19.89 -3.66 5.48
C THR A 482 18.73 -3.87 4.51
N GLY A 483 17.70 -3.04 4.64
CA GLY A 483 16.59 -2.97 3.69
C GLY A 483 16.91 -2.06 2.52
N VAL A 484 16.71 -2.54 1.29
CA VAL A 484 16.82 -1.73 0.06
C VAL A 484 15.52 -1.74 -0.73
N ASP A 485 15.10 -0.59 -1.25
CA ASP A 485 13.92 -0.50 -2.12
C ASP A 485 14.18 0.43 -3.32
N GLY A 486 13.63 0.09 -4.48
CA GLY A 486 13.75 0.93 -5.68
C GLY A 486 12.90 2.20 -5.60
N LEU A 487 11.89 2.25 -4.73
CA LEU A 487 11.11 3.45 -4.45
C LEU A 487 11.86 4.42 -3.54
N LYS A 488 11.52 5.71 -3.64
CA LYS A 488 11.95 6.71 -2.66
C LYS A 488 11.36 6.34 -1.30
N ILE A 489 12.19 6.27 -0.26
CA ILE A 489 11.74 6.13 1.13
C ILE A 489 12.04 7.43 1.87
N GLU A 490 11.01 8.06 2.43
CA GLU A 490 11.17 9.33 3.17
C GLU A 490 11.92 9.11 4.49
N PRO A 491 12.98 9.89 4.78
CA PRO A 491 13.67 9.81 6.06
C PRO A 491 12.78 10.36 7.18
N PHE A 492 12.99 9.87 8.42
CA PHE A 492 12.44 10.49 9.62
C PHE A 492 13.41 11.55 10.18
N PRO A 493 12.91 12.55 10.93
CA PRO A 493 13.74 13.41 11.76
C PRO A 493 14.66 12.59 12.70
N ASP A 494 15.92 12.99 12.82
CA ASP A 494 16.95 12.25 13.56
C ASP A 494 16.61 12.02 15.04
N GLU A 495 15.85 12.92 15.66
CA GLU A 495 15.39 12.82 17.05
C GLU A 495 14.41 11.66 17.29
N LEU A 496 13.62 11.31 16.26
CA LEU A 496 12.64 10.20 16.34
C LEU A 496 13.29 8.84 16.18
N VAL A 497 14.45 8.79 15.52
CA VAL A 497 15.18 7.54 15.23
C VAL A 497 16.51 7.42 15.99
N GLY A 498 16.94 8.45 16.71
CA GLY A 498 18.15 8.45 17.52
C GLY A 498 19.42 8.33 16.69
N ARG A 499 19.55 9.15 15.63
CA ARG A 499 20.67 9.10 14.67
C ARG A 499 21.48 10.40 14.64
N ASN A 500 22.65 10.38 14.01
CA ASN A 500 23.51 11.55 13.79
C ASN A 500 23.84 12.35 15.06
N GLY A 501 24.04 11.64 16.19
CA GLY A 501 24.35 12.26 17.49
C GLY A 501 23.12 12.71 18.29
N HIS A 502 21.91 12.57 17.76
CA HIS A 502 20.67 12.84 18.49
C HIS A 502 20.28 11.66 19.38
N LYS A 503 19.81 11.96 20.60
CA LYS A 503 19.23 10.95 21.50
C LYS A 503 17.82 10.59 21.04
N LEU A 504 17.48 9.31 21.21
CA LEU A 504 16.17 8.77 20.90
C LEU A 504 15.09 9.37 21.84
N ALA A 505 14.10 10.07 21.29
CA ALA A 505 13.02 10.66 22.08
C ALA A 505 11.81 9.70 22.24
N PRO A 506 11.23 9.53 23.45
CA PRO A 506 10.04 8.71 23.63
C PRO A 506 8.77 9.40 23.10
N ILE A 507 7.82 8.60 22.57
CA ILE A 507 6.56 9.08 21.99
C ILE A 507 5.42 8.85 22.98
N ARG A 508 4.94 9.95 23.59
CA ARG A 508 3.85 9.89 24.57
C ARG A 508 2.46 9.68 23.96
N ASP A 509 2.16 10.35 22.86
CA ASP A 509 0.86 10.29 22.19
C ASP A 509 1.04 10.03 20.70
N TRP A 510 0.66 8.83 20.26
CA TRP A 510 0.75 8.41 18.86
C TRP A 510 -0.05 9.32 17.92
N ARG A 511 -1.17 9.89 18.40
CA ARG A 511 -2.02 10.80 17.61
C ARG A 511 -1.29 12.06 17.15
N GLY A 512 -0.20 12.43 17.82
CA GLY A 512 0.67 13.53 17.39
C GLY A 512 1.33 13.28 16.03
N LEU A 513 1.58 12.02 15.67
CA LEU A 513 2.28 11.61 14.45
C LEU A 513 1.35 11.21 13.31
N THR A 514 0.08 10.89 13.61
CA THR A 514 -0.92 10.54 12.60
C THR A 514 -1.41 11.76 11.82
N ARG A 515 -1.73 11.59 10.54
CA ARG A 515 -2.38 12.61 9.69
C ARG A 515 -3.51 12.00 8.88
N GLU A 516 -4.42 12.86 8.40
CA GLU A 516 -5.35 12.43 7.36
C GLU A 516 -4.58 11.95 6.13
N LEU A 517 -5.12 10.95 5.43
CA LEU A 517 -4.40 10.31 4.33
C LEU A 517 -4.13 11.27 3.16
N ASP A 518 -4.97 12.30 2.99
CA ASP A 518 -4.80 13.36 2.01
C ASP A 518 -3.77 14.44 2.41
N GLU A 519 -3.25 14.38 3.63
CA GLU A 519 -2.27 15.33 4.19
C GLU A 519 -0.96 14.64 4.65
N ARG A 520 -0.98 13.31 4.84
CA ARG A 520 0.18 12.51 5.25
C ARG A 520 1.30 12.59 4.22
N VAL A 521 2.55 12.69 4.68
CA VAL A 521 3.75 12.52 3.84
C VAL A 521 3.76 11.11 3.24
N LEU A 522 3.94 11.00 1.92
CA LEU A 522 3.96 9.70 1.23
C LEU A 522 5.33 9.08 1.45
N GLU A 523 5.40 8.06 2.30
CA GLU A 523 6.67 7.54 2.79
C GLU A 523 7.39 6.67 1.77
N GLY A 524 6.66 6.06 0.83
CA GLY A 524 7.19 5.07 -0.12
C GLY A 524 7.61 3.72 0.51
N PHE A 525 7.57 3.62 1.84
CA PHE A 525 7.75 2.39 2.61
C PHE A 525 6.45 1.57 2.64
N GLY A 526 6.54 0.23 2.48
CA GLY A 526 5.38 -0.67 2.56
C GLY A 526 4.97 -1.31 1.23
N GLY A 527 5.64 -1.00 0.12
CA GLY A 527 5.35 -1.59 -1.19
C GLY A 527 3.89 -1.38 -1.62
N VAL A 528 3.20 -2.45 -2.04
CA VAL A 528 1.79 -2.40 -2.46
C VAL A 528 0.86 -1.83 -1.38
N SER A 529 1.20 -1.94 -0.08
CA SER A 529 0.41 -1.31 0.98
C SER A 529 0.44 0.22 0.92
N GLU A 530 1.52 0.82 0.40
CA GLU A 530 1.64 2.28 0.23
C GLU A 530 1.08 2.73 -1.12
N TYR A 531 1.45 2.07 -2.23
CA TYR A 531 1.12 2.53 -3.57
C TYR A 531 -0.08 1.85 -4.25
N GLY A 532 -0.56 0.74 -3.69
CA GLY A 532 -1.65 -0.06 -4.25
C GLY A 532 -2.93 -0.02 -3.43
N ILE A 533 -2.85 -0.31 -2.13
CA ILE A 533 -3.99 -0.23 -1.20
C ILE A 533 -4.39 1.25 -1.01
N THR A 534 -5.69 1.50 -0.99
CA THR A 534 -6.29 2.84 -1.07
C THR A 534 -6.79 3.33 0.29
N VAL A 535 -7.64 4.36 0.31
CA VAL A 535 -8.20 4.98 1.53
C VAL A 535 -9.18 4.10 2.33
N ARG A 536 -9.33 2.83 1.95
CA ARG A 536 -10.05 1.83 2.75
C ARG A 536 -9.24 1.35 3.96
N TRP A 537 -7.93 1.63 3.99
CA TRP A 537 -7.05 1.27 5.10
C TRP A 537 -6.24 2.47 5.61
N ASP A 538 -5.98 2.49 6.91
CA ASP A 538 -5.28 3.58 7.57
C ASP A 538 -3.76 3.46 7.39
N LYS A 539 -3.23 4.17 6.39
CA LYS A 539 -1.79 4.15 6.07
C LYS A 539 -0.90 4.76 7.16
N ASN A 540 -1.46 5.38 8.20
CA ASN A 540 -0.66 5.73 9.38
C ASN A 540 -0.06 4.48 10.05
N PHE A 541 -0.63 3.30 9.83
CA PHE A 541 -0.03 2.05 10.30
C PHE A 541 1.27 1.67 9.56
N LEU A 542 1.48 2.14 8.32
CA LEU A 542 2.79 2.02 7.68
C LEU A 542 3.83 2.91 8.36
N THR A 543 3.45 4.13 8.73
CA THR A 543 4.30 5.03 9.53
C THR A 543 4.67 4.36 10.86
N LEU A 544 3.71 3.68 11.50
CA LEU A 544 3.94 2.94 12.75
C LEU A 544 4.98 1.82 12.57
N ILE A 545 4.84 0.99 11.54
CA ILE A 545 5.79 -0.09 11.23
C ILE A 545 7.16 0.48 10.88
N HIS A 546 7.21 1.45 9.97
CA HIS A 546 8.45 2.06 9.49
C HIS A 546 9.22 2.68 10.65
N LEU A 547 8.56 3.47 11.50
CA LEU A 547 9.20 4.11 12.65
C LEU A 547 9.64 3.07 13.71
N THR A 548 8.82 2.04 13.97
CA THR A 548 9.19 0.95 14.90
C THR A 548 10.48 0.25 14.46
N LEU A 549 10.62 -0.01 13.16
CA LEU A 549 11.80 -0.63 12.59
C LEU A 549 12.99 0.35 12.52
N ALA A 550 12.79 1.58 12.06
CA ALA A 550 13.85 2.57 11.87
C ALA A 550 14.56 2.97 13.18
N ARG A 551 13.88 2.81 14.33
CA ARG A 551 14.43 3.00 15.69
C ARG A 551 15.30 1.85 16.18
N ARG A 552 15.41 0.74 15.44
CA ARG A 552 16.31 -0.37 15.79
C ARG A 552 17.71 -0.06 15.30
N GLU A 553 18.68 -0.05 16.20
CA GLU A 553 20.06 0.27 15.85
C GLU A 553 20.59 -0.64 14.73
N GLY A 554 20.25 -1.94 14.80
CA GLY A 554 20.64 -3.00 13.87
C GLY A 554 19.99 -2.94 12.48
N LEU A 555 19.22 -1.89 12.16
CA LEU A 555 18.59 -1.72 10.85
C LEU A 555 19.10 -0.47 10.11
N ARG A 556 19.36 -0.62 8.82
CA ARG A 556 19.44 0.49 7.86
C ARG A 556 18.46 0.28 6.71
N ILE A 557 17.87 1.36 6.22
CA ILE A 557 16.90 1.37 5.13
C ILE A 557 17.38 2.38 4.09
N TYR A 558 17.46 1.96 2.82
CA TYR A 558 17.82 2.81 1.70
C TYR A 558 16.75 2.72 0.61
N GLY A 559 16.11 3.85 0.32
CA GLY A 559 15.24 4.02 -0.84
C GLY A 559 16.03 4.43 -2.08
N GLY A 560 15.47 4.19 -3.26
CA GLY A 560 16.12 4.45 -4.55
C GLY A 560 17.22 3.47 -4.91
N ILE A 561 17.35 2.34 -4.23
CA ILE A 561 18.36 1.31 -4.51
C ILE A 561 17.69 0.17 -5.25
N ARG A 562 17.87 0.12 -6.57
CA ARG A 562 17.31 -0.96 -7.40
C ARG A 562 18.25 -2.16 -7.42
N PHE A 563 17.82 -3.27 -6.84
CA PHE A 563 18.53 -4.55 -6.96
C PHE A 563 18.54 -5.04 -8.42
N GLY A 564 19.72 -5.40 -8.93
CA GLY A 564 20.01 -5.65 -10.35
C GLY A 564 20.47 -4.42 -11.15
N GLY A 565 20.39 -3.21 -10.59
CA GLY A 565 20.80 -1.96 -11.27
C GLY A 565 21.77 -1.12 -10.48
N THR A 566 21.29 -0.46 -9.42
CA THR A 566 22.14 0.29 -8.48
C THR A 566 23.07 -0.62 -7.70
N LEU A 567 22.62 -1.85 -7.45
CA LEU A 567 23.31 -2.85 -6.67
C LEU A 567 23.05 -4.23 -7.30
N THR A 568 24.11 -5.00 -7.57
CA THR A 568 24.02 -6.42 -7.99
C THR A 568 24.16 -7.37 -6.80
N LEU A 569 23.94 -8.66 -7.04
CA LEU A 569 24.16 -9.71 -6.03
C LEU A 569 25.63 -9.81 -5.64
N GLU A 570 26.53 -9.71 -6.62
CA GLU A 570 27.98 -9.72 -6.45
C GLU A 570 28.45 -8.54 -5.60
N ASP A 571 27.87 -7.36 -5.83
CA ASP A 571 28.13 -6.19 -5.01
C ASP A 571 27.69 -6.39 -3.56
N ALA A 572 26.53 -7.01 -3.33
CA ALA A 572 26.08 -7.30 -1.97
C ALA A 572 27.10 -8.19 -1.24
N TRP A 573 27.64 -9.21 -1.92
CA TRP A 573 28.72 -10.01 -1.34
C TRP A 573 29.99 -9.21 -1.06
N ALA A 574 30.40 -8.32 -1.99
CA ALA A 574 31.56 -7.45 -1.80
C ALA A 574 31.37 -6.40 -0.69
N LEU A 575 30.12 -6.02 -0.41
CA LEU A 575 29.75 -5.12 0.69
C LEU A 575 29.81 -5.81 2.06
N GLY A 576 29.93 -7.13 2.10
CA GLY A 576 30.06 -7.91 3.34
C GLY A 576 28.73 -8.40 3.89
N PHE A 577 27.74 -8.63 3.01
CA PHE A 577 26.53 -9.35 3.38
C PHE A 577 26.80 -10.86 3.44
N ASP A 578 26.25 -11.53 4.46
CA ASP A 578 26.31 -12.97 4.62
C ASP A 578 25.12 -13.66 3.92
N HIS A 579 23.99 -12.96 3.82
CA HIS A 579 22.76 -13.49 3.20
C HIS A 579 21.99 -12.39 2.45
N VAL A 580 21.31 -12.77 1.37
CA VAL A 580 20.39 -11.91 0.61
C VAL A 580 19.01 -12.54 0.55
N ALA A 581 17.99 -11.77 0.93
CA ALA A 581 16.59 -12.14 0.92
C ALA A 581 15.80 -11.28 -0.07
N ILE A 582 15.18 -11.92 -1.07
CA ILE A 582 14.41 -11.25 -2.12
C ILE A 582 12.93 -11.20 -1.74
N ALA A 583 12.45 -10.00 -1.42
CA ALA A 583 11.04 -9.69 -1.17
C ALA A 583 10.55 -8.59 -2.15
N ALA A 584 10.96 -8.69 -3.41
CA ALA A 584 10.76 -7.67 -4.45
C ALA A 584 9.30 -7.57 -4.95
N GLY A 585 8.45 -8.51 -4.56
CA GLY A 585 7.01 -8.47 -4.75
C GLY A 585 6.56 -8.71 -6.20
N ALA A 586 5.50 -8.03 -6.61
CA ALA A 586 4.95 -8.13 -7.95
C ALA A 586 5.80 -7.41 -9.01
N GLY A 587 5.95 -8.05 -10.17
CA GLY A 587 6.62 -7.57 -11.37
C GLY A 587 5.66 -6.95 -12.38
N ARG A 588 5.77 -7.33 -13.66
CA ARG A 588 5.07 -6.67 -14.77
C ARG A 588 3.55 -6.95 -14.79
N PRO A 589 2.72 -5.99 -15.22
CA PRO A 589 1.29 -6.17 -15.39
C PRO A 589 0.95 -6.96 -16.65
N THR A 590 -0.16 -7.69 -16.62
CA THR A 590 -0.65 -8.47 -17.75
C THR A 590 -1.16 -7.56 -18.87
N ILE A 591 -0.65 -7.74 -20.09
CA ILE A 591 -1.14 -7.05 -21.29
C ILE A 591 -2.22 -7.90 -21.94
N ILE A 592 -3.46 -7.41 -21.93
CA ILE A 592 -4.60 -8.09 -22.57
C ILE A 592 -4.57 -7.94 -24.09
N GLY A 593 -5.08 -8.94 -24.81
CA GLY A 593 -5.29 -8.87 -26.26
C GLY A 593 -6.48 -7.97 -26.60
N MET A 594 -6.19 -6.72 -26.97
CA MET A 594 -7.18 -5.73 -27.40
C MET A 594 -6.53 -4.86 -28.49
N LYS A 595 -7.21 -4.65 -29.61
CA LYS A 595 -6.71 -3.73 -30.65
C LYS A 595 -6.65 -2.30 -30.09
N ASN A 596 -5.59 -1.56 -30.41
CA ASN A 596 -5.36 -0.19 -29.91
C ASN A 596 -5.15 -0.09 -28.38
N ASN A 597 -4.59 -1.11 -27.72
CA ASN A 597 -4.42 -1.16 -26.25
C ASN A 597 -3.54 -0.05 -25.64
N LEU A 598 -2.81 0.74 -26.43
CA LEU A 598 -1.96 1.84 -25.96
C LEU A 598 -2.30 3.20 -26.60
N ILE A 599 -3.49 3.38 -27.16
CA ILE A 599 -3.91 4.72 -27.61
C ILE A 599 -4.08 5.68 -26.42
N ARG A 600 -4.01 6.98 -26.69
CA ARG A 600 -4.09 8.02 -25.65
C ARG A 600 -5.40 7.89 -24.86
N GLY A 601 -5.29 7.92 -23.52
CA GLY A 601 -6.39 7.71 -22.58
C GLY A 601 -6.44 6.30 -21.97
N ILE A 602 -5.66 5.35 -22.48
CA ILE A 602 -5.52 4.00 -21.86
C ILE A 602 -4.28 3.94 -20.98
N ARG A 603 -4.43 3.41 -19.77
CA ARG A 603 -3.37 3.18 -18.78
C ARG A 603 -3.47 1.78 -18.19
N LYS A 604 -2.39 1.29 -17.60
CA LYS A 604 -2.45 0.12 -16.70
C LYS A 604 -2.86 0.60 -15.31
N ALA A 605 -3.58 -0.22 -14.55
CA ALA A 605 -4.00 0.14 -13.20
C ALA A 605 -2.81 0.41 -12.28
N SER A 606 -1.71 -0.33 -12.45
CA SER A 606 -0.45 -0.10 -11.76
C SER A 606 0.15 1.29 -12.03
N ASP A 607 0.10 1.76 -13.28
CA ASP A 607 0.52 3.14 -13.65
C ASP A 607 -0.35 4.17 -12.93
N PHE A 608 -1.68 4.03 -13.01
CA PHE A 608 -2.61 4.97 -12.38
C PHE A 608 -2.44 5.03 -10.86
N LEU A 609 -2.47 3.88 -10.17
CA LEU A 609 -2.39 3.83 -8.71
C LEU A 609 -1.03 4.31 -8.20
N MET A 610 0.07 3.90 -8.82
CA MET A 610 1.40 4.40 -8.43
C MET A 610 1.58 5.90 -8.71
N ALA A 611 1.06 6.41 -9.83
CA ALA A 611 1.08 7.84 -10.11
C ALA A 611 0.27 8.61 -9.06
N LEU A 612 -0.94 8.16 -8.75
CA LEU A 612 -1.82 8.78 -7.76
C LEU A 612 -1.19 8.78 -6.35
N GLN A 613 -0.73 7.61 -5.90
CA GLN A 613 -0.33 7.36 -4.52
C GLN A 613 1.12 7.73 -4.20
N LEU A 614 2.07 7.64 -5.14
CA LEU A 614 3.48 7.98 -4.88
C LEU A 614 3.84 9.44 -5.19
N THR A 615 3.09 10.11 -6.07
CA THR A 615 3.30 11.54 -6.36
C THR A 615 2.39 12.45 -5.54
N GLY A 616 1.34 11.88 -4.94
CA GLY A 616 0.32 12.63 -4.22
C GLY A 616 -0.50 13.52 -5.12
N ALA A 617 -0.82 13.07 -6.34
CA ALA A 617 -1.61 13.87 -7.30
C ALA A 617 -2.95 14.34 -6.72
N PHE A 618 -3.55 13.54 -5.83
CA PHE A 618 -4.78 13.88 -5.09
C PHE A 618 -4.59 14.99 -4.04
N LYS A 619 -3.36 15.27 -3.59
CA LYS A 619 -3.13 16.30 -2.58
C LYS A 619 -3.36 17.68 -3.19
N ARG A 620 -4.01 18.56 -2.42
CA ARG A 620 -4.24 19.95 -2.84
C ARG A 620 -2.94 20.73 -3.02
N ASP A 621 -1.94 20.48 -2.17
CA ASP A 621 -0.64 21.16 -2.18
C ASP A 621 0.37 20.58 -3.18
N SER A 622 0.07 19.47 -3.88
CA SER A 622 1.00 18.82 -4.82
C SER A 622 0.99 19.43 -6.22
N LEU A 623 2.15 19.52 -6.87
CA LEU A 623 2.29 19.92 -8.29
C LEU A 623 2.22 18.74 -9.28
N ALA A 624 2.06 17.50 -8.81
CA ALA A 624 2.10 16.31 -9.65
C ALA A 624 0.98 16.26 -10.69
N ASN A 625 1.28 15.63 -11.83
CA ASN A 625 0.40 15.59 -13.00
C ASN A 625 -0.18 14.19 -13.21
N LEU A 626 -1.49 14.05 -13.04
CA LEU A 626 -2.23 12.84 -13.39
C LEU A 626 -3.54 13.24 -14.04
N GLN A 627 -3.59 13.23 -15.38
CA GLN A 627 -4.78 13.65 -16.11
C GLN A 627 -5.70 12.46 -16.38
N VAL A 628 -6.96 12.59 -15.93
CA VAL A 628 -8.08 11.69 -16.27
C VAL A 628 -9.29 12.48 -16.76
N GLN A 629 -10.12 11.83 -17.58
CA GLN A 629 -11.35 12.35 -18.17
C GLN A 629 -12.50 11.34 -18.04
N LEU A 630 -13.74 11.83 -17.96
CA LEU A 630 -14.96 11.00 -17.91
C LEU A 630 -15.68 10.95 -19.27
N PRO A 631 -16.42 9.87 -19.59
CA PRO A 631 -16.60 8.64 -18.80
C PRO A 631 -15.32 7.80 -18.67
N ALA A 632 -15.23 6.98 -17.62
CA ALA A 632 -14.09 6.10 -17.39
C ALA A 632 -14.49 4.62 -17.28
N ILE A 633 -13.63 3.74 -17.80
CA ILE A 633 -13.78 2.28 -17.71
C ILE A 633 -12.57 1.66 -17.02
N VAL A 634 -12.82 0.73 -16.11
CA VAL A 634 -11.80 -0.15 -15.53
C VAL A 634 -12.04 -1.57 -16.02
N ILE A 635 -11.00 -2.24 -16.52
CA ILE A 635 -11.09 -3.62 -17.04
C ILE A 635 -10.40 -4.56 -16.05
N GLY A 636 -11.18 -5.39 -15.34
CA GLY A 636 -10.65 -6.39 -14.39
C GLY A 636 -11.55 -6.62 -13.18
N GLY A 637 -11.60 -7.85 -12.68
CA GLY A 637 -12.48 -8.27 -11.56
C GLY A 637 -11.78 -8.53 -10.22
N GLY A 638 -10.50 -8.19 -10.10
CA GLY A 638 -9.75 -8.30 -8.83
C GLY A 638 -9.84 -7.03 -7.99
N LEU A 639 -9.27 -7.06 -6.77
CA LEU A 639 -9.22 -5.89 -5.88
C LEU A 639 -8.55 -4.68 -6.53
N THR A 640 -7.48 -4.87 -7.32
CA THR A 640 -6.86 -3.78 -8.07
C THR A 640 -7.85 -3.04 -8.98
N GLY A 641 -8.82 -3.75 -9.57
CA GLY A 641 -9.87 -3.13 -10.38
C GLY A 641 -10.85 -2.31 -9.53
N VAL A 642 -11.25 -2.85 -8.37
CA VAL A 642 -12.14 -2.17 -7.42
C VAL A 642 -11.48 -0.91 -6.85
N ASP A 643 -10.23 -1.02 -6.39
CA ASP A 643 -9.40 0.09 -5.91
C ASP A 643 -9.21 1.14 -7.01
N THR A 644 -8.90 0.74 -8.25
CA THR A 644 -8.77 1.69 -9.37
C THR A 644 -10.08 2.44 -9.68
N ALA A 645 -11.22 1.73 -9.65
CA ALA A 645 -12.52 2.34 -9.96
C ALA A 645 -12.96 3.36 -8.90
N THR A 646 -12.84 3.01 -7.62
CA THR A 646 -13.19 3.89 -6.50
C THR A 646 -12.26 5.11 -6.42
N GLU A 647 -10.97 4.93 -6.68
CA GLU A 647 -10.01 6.03 -6.70
C GLU A 647 -10.22 6.96 -7.91
N LEU A 648 -10.57 6.45 -9.10
CA LEU A 648 -10.95 7.28 -10.26
C LEU A 648 -12.18 8.12 -9.96
N MET A 649 -13.20 7.52 -9.33
CA MET A 649 -14.44 8.17 -8.93
C MET A 649 -14.18 9.34 -7.98
N ALA A 650 -13.29 9.15 -7.00
CA ALA A 650 -12.92 10.18 -6.02
C ALA A 650 -11.92 11.21 -6.56
N TYR A 651 -11.00 10.81 -7.44
CA TYR A 651 -9.94 11.67 -7.96
C TYR A 651 -10.46 12.75 -8.92
N TYR A 652 -11.43 12.40 -9.79
CA TYR A 652 -11.89 13.33 -10.81
C TYR A 652 -12.42 14.66 -10.22
N PRO A 653 -13.31 14.67 -9.21
CA PRO A 653 -13.71 15.89 -8.51
C PRO A 653 -12.55 16.73 -8.00
N VAL A 654 -11.55 16.08 -7.37
CA VAL A 654 -10.37 16.75 -6.82
C VAL A 654 -9.53 17.40 -7.93
N GLN A 655 -9.29 16.68 -9.04
CA GLN A 655 -8.54 17.18 -10.18
C GLN A 655 -9.18 18.45 -10.77
N VAL A 656 -10.49 18.43 -11.04
CA VAL A 656 -11.18 19.55 -11.69
C VAL A 656 -11.34 20.75 -10.76
N GLU A 657 -11.56 20.52 -9.47
CA GLU A 657 -11.62 21.58 -8.46
C GLU A 657 -10.25 22.25 -8.29
N LYS A 658 -9.17 21.47 -8.16
CA LYS A 658 -7.79 21.97 -8.12
C LYS A 658 -7.41 22.72 -9.39
N THR A 659 -7.90 22.28 -10.55
CA THR A 659 -7.68 22.95 -11.84
C THR A 659 -8.36 24.32 -11.86
N LEU A 660 -9.63 24.40 -11.42
CA LEU A 660 -10.36 25.66 -11.31
C LEU A 660 -9.70 26.64 -10.35
N GLU A 661 -9.30 26.18 -9.16
CA GLU A 661 -8.62 27.01 -8.16
C GLU A 661 -7.31 27.61 -8.71
N ARG A 662 -6.52 26.82 -9.45
CA ARG A 662 -5.30 27.30 -10.11
C ARG A 662 -5.58 28.25 -11.26
N HIS A 663 -6.60 27.96 -12.07
CA HIS A 663 -7.02 28.82 -13.15
C HIS A 663 -7.37 30.22 -12.63
N GLU A 664 -8.19 30.32 -11.58
CA GLU A 664 -8.59 31.61 -11.01
C GLU A 664 -7.39 32.42 -10.50
N LYS A 665 -6.42 31.75 -9.84
CA LYS A 665 -5.15 32.39 -9.43
C LYS A 665 -4.34 32.86 -10.64
N LEU A 666 -4.22 32.03 -11.68
CA LEU A 666 -3.49 32.37 -12.89
C LEU A 666 -4.15 33.52 -13.67
N VAL A 667 -5.48 33.56 -13.76
CA VAL A 667 -6.24 34.63 -14.41
C VAL A 667 -6.07 35.95 -13.65
N ALA A 668 -6.05 35.91 -12.32
CA ALA A 668 -5.76 37.10 -11.52
C ALA A 668 -4.35 37.68 -11.81
N ASP A 669 -3.37 36.80 -12.08
CA ASP A 669 -1.97 37.21 -12.33
C ASP A 669 -1.67 37.55 -13.80
N LEU A 670 -2.31 36.89 -14.76
CA LEU A 670 -1.95 36.92 -16.20
C LEU A 670 -3.09 37.37 -17.13
N GLY A 671 -4.34 37.42 -16.65
CA GLY A 671 -5.53 37.55 -17.48
C GLY A 671 -5.89 36.26 -18.25
N GLU A 672 -7.15 36.16 -18.68
CA GLU A 672 -7.70 34.96 -19.34
C GLU A 672 -6.91 34.55 -20.59
N ALA A 673 -6.60 35.51 -21.47
CA ALA A 673 -5.86 35.26 -22.70
C ALA A 673 -4.47 34.67 -22.42
N GLY A 674 -3.76 35.20 -21.41
CA GLY A 674 -2.42 34.73 -21.04
C GLY A 674 -2.40 33.30 -20.48
N VAL A 675 -3.51 32.81 -19.94
CA VAL A 675 -3.65 31.43 -19.47
C VAL A 675 -3.93 30.47 -20.63
N ILE A 676 -4.81 30.88 -21.56
CA ILE A 676 -5.34 29.98 -22.61
C ILE A 676 -4.44 29.89 -23.85
N GLU A 677 -3.66 30.93 -24.16
CA GLU A 677 -2.87 31.02 -25.41
C GLU A 677 -1.90 29.84 -25.63
N ARG A 678 -1.39 29.23 -24.54
CA ARG A 678 -0.42 28.12 -24.60
C ARG A 678 -1.06 26.75 -24.93
N LEU A 679 -2.38 26.67 -24.90
CA LEU A 679 -3.14 25.44 -25.14
C LEU A 679 -3.57 25.37 -26.60
N ASP A 680 -3.41 24.22 -27.26
CA ASP A 680 -3.97 23.96 -28.58
C ASP A 680 -5.49 23.74 -28.54
N ALA A 681 -6.14 23.55 -29.70
CA ALA A 681 -7.60 23.44 -29.75
C ALA A 681 -8.17 22.26 -28.94
N GLU A 682 -7.47 21.12 -28.92
CA GLU A 682 -7.88 19.92 -28.19
C GLU A 682 -7.68 20.12 -26.67
N GLU A 683 -6.53 20.69 -26.31
CA GLU A 683 -6.19 21.01 -24.93
C GLU A 683 -7.14 22.04 -24.32
N ARG A 684 -7.51 23.07 -25.10
CA ARG A 684 -8.51 24.08 -24.69
C ARG A 684 -9.87 23.44 -24.43
N ALA A 685 -10.32 22.53 -25.28
CA ALA A 685 -11.58 21.83 -25.08
C ALA A 685 -11.57 21.01 -23.78
N THR A 686 -10.49 20.25 -23.54
CA THR A 686 -10.32 19.46 -22.32
C THR A 686 -10.28 20.37 -21.07
N TYR A 687 -9.49 21.46 -21.13
CA TYR A 687 -9.37 22.41 -20.04
C TYR A 687 -10.70 23.08 -19.71
N GLN A 688 -11.45 23.49 -20.73
CA GLN A 688 -12.78 24.08 -20.56
C GLN A 688 -13.74 23.10 -19.88
N THR A 689 -13.75 21.82 -20.28
CA THR A 689 -14.52 20.78 -19.57
C THR A 689 -14.11 20.67 -18.10
N PHE A 690 -12.81 20.73 -17.78
CA PHE A 690 -12.36 20.73 -16.38
C PHE A 690 -12.84 21.96 -15.62
N LEU A 691 -12.82 23.15 -16.22
CA LEU A 691 -13.33 24.37 -15.57
C LEU A 691 -14.85 24.29 -15.33
N GLU A 692 -15.61 23.80 -16.31
CA GLU A 692 -17.07 23.60 -16.17
C GLU A 692 -17.40 22.61 -15.06
N HIS A 693 -16.72 21.46 -15.04
CA HIS A 693 -16.94 20.45 -14.02
C HIS A 693 -16.46 20.96 -12.64
N GLY A 694 -15.34 21.68 -12.56
CA GLY A 694 -14.86 22.31 -11.34
C GLY A 694 -15.86 23.30 -10.74
N ARG A 695 -16.53 24.10 -11.59
CA ARG A 695 -17.59 25.01 -11.15
C ARG A 695 -18.80 24.25 -10.61
N ALA A 696 -19.20 23.15 -11.27
CA ALA A 696 -20.29 22.28 -10.82
C ALA A 696 -19.97 21.60 -9.47
N ILE A 697 -18.75 21.10 -9.29
CA ILE A 697 -18.28 20.55 -8.00
C ILE A 697 -18.37 21.60 -6.90
N ARG A 698 -17.86 22.82 -7.15
CA ARG A 698 -17.91 23.91 -6.17
C ARG A 698 -19.35 24.32 -5.83
N ALA A 699 -20.23 24.38 -6.83
CA ALA A 699 -21.65 24.68 -6.64
C ALA A 699 -22.34 23.61 -5.78
N GLU A 700 -22.05 22.33 -6.02
CA GLU A 700 -22.59 21.24 -5.22
C GLU A 700 -22.07 21.26 -3.78
N ARG A 701 -20.78 21.58 -3.57
CA ARG A 701 -20.25 21.80 -2.22
C ARG A 701 -21.00 22.91 -1.47
N GLN A 702 -21.21 24.06 -2.13
CA GLN A 702 -21.93 25.19 -1.55
C GLN A 702 -23.39 24.82 -1.22
N LYS A 703 -24.06 24.10 -2.12
CA LYS A 703 -25.43 23.62 -1.91
C LYS A 703 -25.50 22.63 -0.75
N ALA A 704 -24.63 21.62 -0.72
CA ALA A 704 -24.58 20.62 0.33
C ALA A 704 -24.29 21.24 1.70
N GLN A 705 -23.40 22.23 1.76
CA GLN A 705 -23.12 23.00 2.97
C GLN A 705 -24.35 23.79 3.45
N ALA A 706 -25.08 24.46 2.55
CA ALA A 706 -26.31 25.17 2.88
C ALA A 706 -27.43 24.23 3.38
N GLU A 707 -27.45 22.98 2.90
CA GLU A 707 -28.41 21.94 3.27
C GLU A 707 -27.96 21.08 4.47
N GLY A 708 -26.74 21.26 4.98
CA GLY A 708 -26.19 20.47 6.09
C GLY A 708 -25.94 18.99 5.75
N ARG A 709 -25.68 18.66 4.49
CA ARG A 709 -25.41 17.28 4.02
C ARG A 709 -24.02 17.13 3.39
N SER A 710 -23.64 15.89 3.10
CA SER A 710 -22.42 15.62 2.31
C SER A 710 -22.64 15.97 0.83
N PRO A 711 -21.61 16.47 0.11
CA PRO A 711 -21.69 16.75 -1.32
C PRO A 711 -21.99 15.49 -2.14
N ASP A 712 -22.88 15.61 -3.12
CA ASP A 712 -23.30 14.50 -3.97
C ASP A 712 -22.55 14.50 -5.31
N PHE A 713 -21.28 14.09 -5.25
CA PHE A 713 -20.47 13.94 -6.44
C PHE A 713 -20.83 12.70 -7.26
N ILE A 714 -21.56 11.74 -6.69
CA ILE A 714 -21.95 10.52 -7.39
C ILE A 714 -22.85 10.87 -8.57
N HIS A 715 -23.85 11.71 -8.34
CA HIS A 715 -24.77 12.15 -9.39
C HIS A 715 -24.09 13.01 -10.46
N LEU A 716 -23.18 13.90 -10.07
CA LEU A 716 -22.41 14.70 -11.03
C LEU A 716 -21.52 13.83 -11.92
N VAL A 717 -20.75 12.91 -11.32
CA VAL A 717 -19.87 12.00 -12.08
C VAL A 717 -20.70 11.08 -12.97
N ARG A 718 -21.85 10.56 -12.50
CA ARG A 718 -22.78 9.78 -13.33
C ARG A 718 -23.33 10.59 -14.51
N ALA A 719 -23.65 11.87 -14.32
CA ALA A 719 -24.11 12.76 -15.39
C ALA A 719 -23.03 13.00 -16.47
N TRP A 720 -21.75 12.88 -16.09
CA TRP A 720 -20.61 12.93 -17.01
C TRP A 720 -20.20 11.55 -17.56
N GLY A 721 -21.07 10.54 -17.39
CA GLY A 721 -20.93 9.18 -17.91
C GLY A 721 -20.42 8.16 -16.88
N GLY A 722 -19.90 8.61 -15.73
CA GLY A 722 -19.55 7.76 -14.58
C GLY A 722 -18.26 6.95 -14.73
N VAL A 723 -18.05 6.07 -13.75
CA VAL A 723 -16.96 5.08 -13.72
C VAL A 723 -17.57 3.68 -13.71
N SER A 724 -17.20 2.85 -14.68
CA SER A 724 -17.70 1.47 -14.80
C SER A 724 -16.56 0.45 -14.77
N LEU A 725 -16.74 -0.64 -14.03
CA LEU A 725 -15.83 -1.77 -13.99
C LEU A 725 -16.39 -2.91 -14.86
N CYS A 726 -15.66 -3.25 -15.93
CA CYS A 726 -16.01 -4.31 -16.87
C CYS A 726 -15.23 -5.59 -16.53
N TYR A 727 -15.93 -6.72 -16.49
CA TYR A 727 -15.32 -8.02 -16.21
C TYR A 727 -15.80 -9.08 -17.20
N ARG A 728 -14.91 -9.96 -17.65
CA ARG A 728 -15.21 -10.97 -18.68
C ARG A 728 -16.11 -12.12 -18.21
N ARG A 729 -16.33 -12.26 -16.90
CA ARG A 729 -17.20 -13.31 -16.30
C ARG A 729 -18.29 -12.66 -15.44
N GLY A 730 -19.08 -13.46 -14.73
CA GLY A 730 -19.98 -12.95 -13.69
C GLY A 730 -19.21 -12.35 -12.51
N LEU A 731 -19.82 -11.40 -11.81
CA LEU A 731 -19.28 -10.76 -10.62
C LEU A 731 -19.06 -11.79 -9.50
N THR A 732 -19.93 -12.77 -9.36
CA THR A 732 -19.80 -13.88 -8.37
C THR A 732 -18.57 -14.76 -8.62
N GLU A 733 -18.07 -14.81 -9.85
CA GLU A 733 -16.83 -15.52 -10.21
C GLU A 733 -15.58 -14.67 -10.00
N SER A 734 -15.74 -13.36 -9.78
CA SER A 734 -14.62 -12.44 -9.65
C SER A 734 -13.84 -12.70 -8.35
N PRO A 735 -12.49 -12.58 -8.37
CA PRO A 735 -11.69 -12.71 -7.15
C PRO A 735 -12.08 -11.70 -6.07
N ALA A 736 -12.47 -10.48 -6.46
CA ALA A 736 -12.95 -9.47 -5.52
C ALA A 736 -14.20 -9.95 -4.77
N TYR A 737 -15.21 -10.49 -5.47
CA TYR A 737 -16.41 -11.02 -4.81
C TYR A 737 -16.11 -12.23 -3.94
N ARG A 738 -15.35 -13.20 -4.46
CA ARG A 738 -15.07 -14.44 -3.74
C ARG A 738 -14.31 -14.16 -2.44
N LEU A 739 -13.21 -13.43 -2.54
CA LEU A 739 -12.29 -13.25 -1.42
C LEU A 739 -12.66 -12.04 -0.54
N ASN A 740 -13.30 -11.00 -1.10
CA ASN A 740 -13.48 -9.68 -0.48
C ASN A 740 -14.79 -9.00 -0.93
N HIS A 741 -15.94 -9.70 -0.90
CA HIS A 741 -17.24 -9.14 -1.31
C HIS A 741 -17.61 -7.85 -0.54
N GLU A 742 -17.04 -7.67 0.65
CA GLU A 742 -17.14 -6.46 1.46
C GLU A 742 -16.64 -5.22 0.67
N GLU A 743 -15.54 -5.34 -0.09
CA GLU A 743 -15.01 -4.26 -0.93
C GLU A 743 -15.85 -4.02 -2.20
N VAL A 744 -16.49 -5.07 -2.72
CA VAL A 744 -17.45 -4.94 -3.83
C VAL A 744 -18.68 -4.15 -3.37
N SER A 745 -19.22 -4.46 -2.19
CA SER A 745 -20.31 -3.70 -1.57
C SER A 745 -19.93 -2.22 -1.40
N LYS A 746 -18.72 -1.94 -0.92
CA LYS A 746 -18.24 -0.55 -0.72
C LYS A 746 -18.06 0.22 -2.03
N ALA A 747 -17.64 -0.44 -3.09
CA ALA A 747 -17.58 0.18 -4.42
C ALA A 747 -18.98 0.51 -4.97
N LEU A 748 -19.96 -0.38 -4.74
CA LEU A 748 -21.36 -0.14 -5.12
C LEU A 748 -21.95 1.04 -4.32
N GLU A 749 -21.65 1.14 -3.01
CA GLU A 749 -22.00 2.29 -2.17
C GLU A 749 -21.40 3.59 -2.72
N GLU A 750 -20.19 3.57 -3.29
CA GLU A 750 -19.56 4.76 -3.91
C GLU A 750 -20.06 5.05 -5.34
N GLY A 751 -21.08 4.32 -5.81
CA GLY A 751 -21.73 4.57 -7.09
C GLY A 751 -21.04 3.95 -8.31
N ILE A 752 -20.07 3.04 -8.10
CA ILE A 752 -19.42 2.29 -9.17
C ILE A 752 -20.42 1.32 -9.81
N ARG A 753 -20.40 1.27 -11.15
CA ARG A 753 -21.20 0.32 -11.94
C ARG A 753 -20.35 -0.87 -12.35
N PHE A 754 -20.91 -2.07 -12.26
CA PHE A 754 -20.27 -3.30 -12.75
C PHE A 754 -20.94 -3.73 -14.05
N ILE A 755 -20.15 -4.11 -15.04
CA ILE A 755 -20.64 -4.64 -16.31
C ILE A 755 -20.03 -6.04 -16.49
N GLU A 756 -20.85 -7.05 -16.26
CA GLU A 756 -20.45 -8.46 -16.28
C GLU A 756 -20.30 -9.00 -17.70
N ARG A 757 -19.61 -10.12 -17.87
CA ARG A 757 -19.53 -10.88 -19.14
C ARG A 757 -19.07 -10.05 -20.35
N MET A 758 -18.18 -9.09 -20.14
CA MET A 758 -17.63 -8.24 -21.21
C MET A 758 -16.14 -8.50 -21.40
N SER A 759 -15.74 -8.95 -22.59
CA SER A 759 -14.33 -9.05 -22.99
C SER A 759 -13.98 -7.94 -23.98
N PRO A 760 -12.95 -7.12 -23.73
CA PRO A 760 -12.58 -6.03 -24.63
C PRO A 760 -11.99 -6.56 -25.93
N VAL A 761 -12.33 -5.90 -27.04
CA VAL A 761 -11.92 -6.28 -28.40
C VAL A 761 -11.08 -5.18 -29.04
N GLU A 762 -11.57 -3.94 -29.00
CA GLU A 762 -10.91 -2.79 -29.63
C GLU A 762 -11.16 -1.51 -28.85
N ALA A 763 -10.11 -0.70 -28.67
CA ALA A 763 -10.27 0.68 -28.26
C ALA A 763 -10.48 1.57 -29.49
N LEU A 764 -11.62 2.25 -29.52
CA LEU A 764 -12.04 3.08 -30.65
C LEU A 764 -11.48 4.49 -30.47
N PRO A 765 -10.68 5.01 -31.43
CA PRO A 765 -10.17 6.37 -31.36
C PRO A 765 -11.22 7.41 -31.77
N ASP A 766 -11.07 8.63 -31.25
CA ASP A 766 -11.69 9.84 -31.78
C ASP A 766 -10.85 10.46 -32.93
N ALA A 767 -11.27 11.63 -33.40
CA ALA A 767 -10.58 12.37 -34.46
C ALA A 767 -9.15 12.82 -34.08
N SER A 768 -8.83 12.87 -32.79
CA SER A 768 -7.51 13.26 -32.26
C SER A 768 -6.59 12.05 -31.98
N GLY A 769 -7.13 10.82 -32.06
CA GLY A 769 -6.43 9.58 -31.72
C GLY A 769 -6.52 9.17 -30.24
N ALA A 770 -7.33 9.89 -29.44
CA ALA A 770 -7.63 9.50 -28.06
C ALA A 770 -8.78 8.49 -28.02
N VAL A 771 -8.86 7.66 -26.98
CA VAL A 771 -10.00 6.75 -26.80
C VAL A 771 -11.31 7.52 -26.65
N ARG A 772 -12.34 7.12 -27.41
CA ARG A 772 -13.73 7.59 -27.24
C ARG A 772 -14.66 6.53 -26.69
N ALA A 773 -14.35 5.26 -26.94
CA ALA A 773 -15.14 4.11 -26.55
C ALA A 773 -14.31 2.83 -26.59
N ILE A 774 -14.76 1.81 -25.86
CA ILE A 774 -14.25 0.44 -25.98
C ILE A 774 -15.35 -0.43 -26.58
N ARG A 775 -14.99 -1.21 -27.61
CA ARG A 775 -15.81 -2.28 -28.15
C ARG A 775 -15.57 -3.55 -27.34
N PHE A 776 -16.63 -4.09 -26.76
CA PHE A 776 -16.64 -5.35 -26.03
C PHE A 776 -17.39 -6.43 -26.83
N GLU A 777 -16.98 -7.68 -26.64
CA GLU A 777 -17.75 -8.85 -26.99
C GLU A 777 -18.38 -9.44 -25.73
N ARG A 778 -19.65 -9.82 -25.80
CA ARG A 778 -20.35 -10.50 -24.71
C ARG A 778 -19.85 -11.93 -24.60
N MET A 779 -19.59 -12.34 -23.37
CA MET A 779 -19.07 -13.66 -23.04
C MET A 779 -20.20 -14.58 -22.58
N VAL A 780 -20.19 -15.80 -23.10
CA VAL A 780 -21.10 -16.88 -22.71
C VAL A 780 -20.31 -18.10 -22.29
N THR A 781 -20.87 -18.88 -21.38
CA THR A 781 -20.28 -20.16 -20.96
C THR A 781 -20.87 -21.26 -21.82
N VAL A 782 -20.02 -21.94 -22.60
CA VAL A 782 -20.38 -23.10 -23.44
C VAL A 782 -19.47 -24.25 -23.05
N ASP A 783 -20.03 -25.37 -22.62
CA ASP A 783 -19.29 -26.55 -22.14
C ASP A 783 -18.29 -26.23 -21.01
N GLY A 784 -18.67 -25.31 -20.10
CA GLY A 784 -17.82 -24.86 -19.00
C GLY A 784 -16.66 -23.95 -19.41
N ARG A 785 -16.54 -23.61 -20.70
CA ARG A 785 -15.53 -22.67 -21.22
C ARG A 785 -16.16 -21.35 -21.59
N LEU A 786 -15.48 -20.27 -21.25
CA LEU A 786 -15.87 -18.92 -21.62
C LEU A 786 -15.58 -18.71 -23.11
N LYS A 787 -16.59 -18.40 -23.91
CA LYS A 787 -16.49 -18.11 -25.35
C LYS A 787 -17.18 -16.79 -25.67
N GLY A 788 -16.71 -16.11 -26.72
CA GLY A 788 -17.39 -14.95 -27.27
C GLY A 788 -18.72 -15.34 -27.91
N SER A 789 -19.76 -14.53 -27.73
CA SER A 789 -21.09 -14.79 -28.29
C SER A 789 -21.25 -14.27 -29.72
N GLY A 790 -20.29 -13.50 -30.25
CA GLY A 790 -20.44 -12.71 -31.48
C GLY A 790 -21.30 -11.44 -31.32
N GLN A 791 -21.86 -11.18 -30.14
CA GLN A 791 -22.60 -9.95 -29.86
C GLN A 791 -21.64 -8.87 -29.32
N PHE A 792 -21.63 -7.70 -29.95
CA PHE A 792 -20.72 -6.60 -29.61
C PHE A 792 -21.45 -5.38 -29.05
N PHE A 793 -20.78 -4.69 -28.12
CA PHE A 793 -21.27 -3.49 -27.47
C PHE A 793 -20.19 -2.41 -27.50
N GLU A 794 -20.57 -1.16 -27.73
CA GLU A 794 -19.68 -0.02 -27.60
C GLU A 794 -20.00 0.74 -26.31
N LEU A 795 -19.02 0.85 -25.42
CA LEU A 795 -19.14 1.61 -24.18
C LEU A 795 -18.27 2.87 -24.25
N PRO A 796 -18.84 4.08 -24.11
CA PRO A 796 -18.08 5.33 -24.12
C PRO A 796 -17.03 5.39 -23.01
N ALA A 797 -15.83 5.87 -23.34
CA ALA A 797 -14.73 6.06 -22.39
C ALA A 797 -13.72 7.07 -22.92
N LYS A 798 -13.30 8.01 -22.08
CA LYS A 798 -12.14 8.89 -22.29
C LYS A 798 -10.91 8.48 -21.47
N THR A 799 -11.14 7.72 -20.39
CA THR A 799 -10.09 7.09 -19.58
C THR A 799 -10.36 5.60 -19.47
N VAL A 800 -9.35 4.76 -19.70
CA VAL A 800 -9.46 3.32 -19.53
C VAL A 800 -8.28 2.81 -18.71
N CYS A 801 -8.56 2.12 -17.60
CA CYS A 801 -7.53 1.50 -16.77
C CYS A 801 -7.62 -0.03 -16.82
N VAL A 802 -6.54 -0.69 -17.23
CA VAL A 802 -6.48 -2.16 -17.34
C VAL A 802 -5.88 -2.77 -16.07
N ALA A 803 -6.67 -3.57 -15.34
CA ALA A 803 -6.34 -4.25 -14.08
C ALA A 803 -6.41 -5.79 -14.26
N ALA A 804 -5.56 -6.34 -15.13
CA ALA A 804 -5.58 -7.75 -15.53
C ALA A 804 -4.63 -8.65 -14.72
N GLY A 805 -4.20 -8.21 -13.53
CA GLY A 805 -3.22 -8.91 -12.69
C GLY A 805 -1.77 -8.59 -13.05
N THR A 806 -0.85 -9.15 -12.26
CA THR A 806 0.61 -8.98 -12.35
C THR A 806 1.30 -10.34 -12.24
N SER A 807 2.50 -10.43 -12.79
CA SER A 807 3.43 -11.56 -12.59
C SER A 807 4.36 -11.29 -11.40
N PRO A 808 5.00 -12.29 -10.77
CA PRO A 808 6.04 -12.07 -9.76
C PRO A 808 7.26 -11.34 -10.33
N ASN A 809 8.01 -10.64 -9.47
CA ASN A 809 9.21 -9.91 -9.88
C ASN A 809 10.45 -10.81 -9.92
N VAL A 810 10.68 -11.44 -11.07
CA VAL A 810 11.89 -12.24 -11.37
C VAL A 810 12.91 -11.46 -12.23
N THR A 811 12.87 -10.13 -12.17
CA THR A 811 13.62 -9.27 -13.10
C THR A 811 15.13 -9.45 -13.03
N TYR A 812 15.68 -9.79 -11.86
CA TYR A 812 17.12 -10.04 -11.70
C TYR A 812 17.60 -11.15 -12.65
N GLU A 813 16.88 -12.28 -12.73
CA GLU A 813 17.23 -13.38 -13.63
C GLU A 813 17.11 -13.00 -15.11
N LYS A 814 16.23 -12.06 -15.46
CA LYS A 814 16.14 -11.56 -16.84
C LYS A 814 17.34 -10.68 -17.21
N GLU A 815 17.86 -9.92 -16.26
CA GLU A 815 19.02 -9.05 -16.46
C GLU A 815 20.35 -9.82 -16.38
N TYR A 816 20.42 -10.85 -15.53
CA TYR A 816 21.59 -11.69 -15.31
C TYR A 816 21.23 -13.17 -15.47
N PRO A 817 20.99 -13.64 -16.71
CA PRO A 817 20.56 -15.02 -16.96
C PRO A 817 21.53 -16.07 -16.42
N GLY A 818 21.00 -17.10 -15.78
CA GLY A 818 21.76 -18.20 -15.17
C GLY A 818 22.05 -18.02 -13.68
N THR A 819 21.57 -16.94 -13.05
CA THR A 819 21.77 -16.71 -11.60
C THR A 819 20.80 -17.56 -10.78
N PHE A 820 19.53 -17.60 -11.18
CA PHE A 820 18.44 -18.28 -10.50
C PHE A 820 17.67 -19.17 -11.48
N GLN A 821 17.46 -20.43 -11.11
CA GLN A 821 16.53 -21.30 -11.82
C GLN A 821 15.10 -20.83 -11.57
N LEU A 822 14.33 -20.71 -12.65
CA LEU A 822 12.89 -20.50 -12.59
C LEU A 822 12.17 -21.86 -12.59
N ASP A 823 10.93 -21.87 -12.14
CA ASP A 823 10.05 -23.03 -12.26
C ASP A 823 9.79 -23.42 -13.74
N GLU A 824 9.12 -24.55 -13.96
CA GLU A 824 8.83 -25.06 -15.31
C GLU A 824 8.03 -24.05 -16.16
N ALA A 825 7.14 -23.29 -15.52
CA ALA A 825 6.33 -22.25 -16.17
C ALA A 825 7.13 -20.96 -16.47
N LYS A 826 8.35 -20.83 -15.93
CA LYS A 826 9.18 -19.61 -15.94
C LYS A 826 8.46 -18.41 -15.34
N GLU A 827 7.61 -18.65 -14.34
CA GLU A 827 6.85 -17.62 -13.64
C GLU A 827 7.55 -17.25 -12.33
N TYR A 828 7.83 -18.23 -11.46
CA TYR A 828 8.45 -18.01 -10.15
C TYR A 828 9.91 -18.50 -10.11
N PHE A 829 10.64 -18.10 -9.06
CA PHE A 829 11.89 -18.78 -8.72
C PHE A 829 11.59 -20.23 -8.31
N GLN A 830 12.39 -21.18 -8.78
CA GLN A 830 12.31 -22.56 -8.30
C GLN A 830 12.69 -22.60 -6.81
N GLY A 831 11.82 -23.18 -5.99
CA GLY A 831 12.03 -23.30 -4.55
C GLY A 831 12.97 -24.45 -4.18
N PHE A 832 13.85 -24.21 -3.21
CA PHE A 832 14.78 -25.18 -2.64
C PHE A 832 14.74 -25.14 -1.11
N GLU A 833 15.01 -26.29 -0.50
CA GLU A 833 15.25 -26.43 0.93
C GLU A 833 16.74 -26.56 1.26
N LEU A 834 17.09 -26.32 2.53
CA LEU A 834 18.42 -26.57 3.07
C LEU A 834 18.52 -27.99 3.65
N VAL A 835 19.48 -28.75 3.13
CA VAL A 835 19.85 -30.07 3.63
C VAL A 835 21.30 -30.03 4.14
N GLU A 836 21.57 -30.64 5.29
CA GLU A 836 22.95 -30.75 5.79
C GLU A 836 23.78 -31.63 4.86
N LYS A 837 25.03 -31.24 4.61
CA LYS A 837 25.92 -32.04 3.76
C LYS A 837 26.20 -33.40 4.42
N PRO A 838 26.13 -34.53 3.67
CA PRO A 838 26.47 -35.85 4.20
C PRO A 838 27.93 -35.95 4.66
N GLU A 839 28.84 -35.25 3.98
CA GLU A 839 30.28 -35.26 4.23
C GLU A 839 30.81 -33.84 4.52
N GLY A 840 30.81 -33.44 5.80
CA GLY A 840 31.42 -32.19 6.29
C GLY A 840 30.45 -31.09 6.72
N PRO A 841 30.95 -29.97 7.28
CA PRO A 841 30.11 -28.88 7.75
C PRO A 841 29.49 -28.08 6.59
N GLY A 842 28.24 -27.66 6.77
CA GLY A 842 27.53 -26.76 5.85
C GLY A 842 26.26 -27.38 5.27
N PHE A 843 25.63 -26.63 4.37
CA PHE A 843 24.35 -26.98 3.74
C PHE A 843 24.48 -27.14 2.23
N THR A 844 23.54 -27.86 1.63
CA THR A 844 23.30 -27.94 0.19
C THR A 844 21.82 -27.73 -0.09
N LEU A 845 21.50 -27.32 -1.32
CA LEU A 845 20.13 -27.13 -1.77
C LEU A 845 19.53 -28.39 -2.38
N GLN A 846 18.27 -28.67 -2.05
CA GLN A 846 17.45 -29.69 -2.71
C GLN A 846 16.16 -29.05 -3.23
N PRO A 847 15.75 -29.30 -4.50
CA PRO A 847 14.54 -28.71 -5.04
C PRO A 847 13.30 -29.21 -4.31
N VAL A 848 12.35 -28.31 -4.11
CA VAL A 848 11.03 -28.59 -3.53
C VAL A 848 9.99 -28.27 -4.58
N GLU A 849 9.15 -29.25 -4.92
CA GLU A 849 8.02 -29.02 -5.82
C GLU A 849 6.96 -28.17 -5.11
N ALA A 850 6.42 -27.18 -5.83
CA ALA A 850 5.32 -26.39 -5.32
C ALA A 850 4.06 -27.27 -5.23
N ALA A 851 3.41 -27.26 -4.08
CA ALA A 851 2.16 -27.98 -3.85
C ALA A 851 1.05 -27.01 -3.42
N GLU A 852 -0.19 -27.34 -3.78
CA GLU A 852 -1.38 -26.60 -3.33
C GLU A 852 -1.73 -26.86 -1.87
N ASP A 853 -1.21 -27.95 -1.29
CA ASP A 853 -1.44 -28.32 0.11
C ASP A 853 -0.68 -27.36 1.03
N PRO A 854 -1.35 -26.60 1.91
CA PRO A 854 -0.70 -25.68 2.84
C PRO A 854 0.24 -26.38 3.84
N GLU A 855 0.06 -27.69 4.06
CA GLU A 855 0.92 -28.49 4.94
C GLU A 855 2.12 -29.11 4.20
N ALA A 856 2.23 -28.91 2.89
CA ALA A 856 3.36 -29.41 2.12
C ALA A 856 4.66 -28.70 2.47
N LYS A 857 5.76 -29.34 2.14
CA LYS A 857 7.10 -28.78 2.29
C LYS A 857 7.24 -27.51 1.43
N VAL A 858 7.86 -26.48 1.99
CA VAL A 858 8.06 -25.18 1.33
C VAL A 858 9.54 -24.88 1.17
N GLY A 859 9.97 -24.55 -0.05
CA GLY A 859 11.35 -24.20 -0.37
C GLY A 859 11.57 -22.68 -0.42
N PHE A 860 12.22 -22.11 0.59
CA PHE A 860 12.47 -20.67 0.68
C PHE A 860 13.74 -20.17 -0.02
N PHE A 861 14.59 -21.07 -0.51
CA PHE A 861 15.84 -20.70 -1.19
C PHE A 861 15.70 -20.77 -2.70
N THR A 862 16.34 -19.84 -3.41
CA THR A 862 16.52 -19.95 -4.87
C THR A 862 17.59 -21.02 -5.16
N SER A 863 17.91 -21.26 -6.43
CA SER A 863 18.99 -22.18 -6.82
C SER A 863 20.41 -21.66 -6.51
N TYR A 864 20.56 -20.46 -5.95
CA TYR A 864 21.87 -19.86 -5.76
C TYR A 864 22.62 -20.53 -4.60
N GLN A 865 23.75 -21.14 -4.92
CA GLN A 865 24.69 -21.72 -3.95
C GLN A 865 26.12 -21.51 -4.46
N HIS A 866 26.86 -20.60 -3.83
CA HIS A 866 28.24 -20.30 -4.18
C HIS A 866 29.04 -19.92 -2.94
N ASP A 867 30.22 -20.52 -2.73
CA ASP A 867 31.07 -20.29 -1.56
C ASP A 867 30.36 -20.36 -0.20
N GLY A 868 29.38 -21.26 -0.07
CA GLY A 868 28.58 -21.40 1.14
C GLY A 868 27.56 -20.28 1.39
N ARG A 869 27.36 -19.37 0.42
CA ARG A 869 26.30 -18.35 0.44
C ARG A 869 25.06 -18.85 -0.29
N PHE A 870 23.91 -18.38 0.19
CA PHE A 870 22.59 -18.74 -0.31
C PHE A 870 21.72 -17.49 -0.47
N VAL A 871 20.68 -17.59 -1.30
CA VAL A 871 19.69 -16.53 -1.50
C VAL A 871 18.31 -17.09 -1.22
N SER A 872 17.50 -16.38 -0.43
CA SER A 872 16.11 -16.74 -0.16
C SER A 872 15.11 -15.77 -0.78
N PHE A 873 13.83 -16.15 -0.90
CA PHE A 873 12.79 -15.33 -1.51
C PHE A 873 11.42 -15.46 -0.81
N TYR A 874 10.61 -14.40 -0.87
CA TYR A 874 9.44 -14.20 -0.01
C TYR A 874 8.31 -13.42 -0.70
N GLY A 875 7.11 -13.44 -0.09
CA GLY A 875 5.96 -12.65 -0.51
C GLY A 875 5.40 -13.07 -1.87
N ASP A 876 5.03 -12.10 -2.70
CA ASP A 876 4.53 -12.35 -4.06
C ASP A 876 5.57 -12.99 -4.99
N ASN A 877 6.85 -13.04 -4.60
CA ASN A 877 7.85 -13.84 -5.32
C ASN A 877 7.72 -15.34 -5.06
N HIS A 878 6.94 -15.76 -4.05
CA HIS A 878 6.79 -17.14 -3.66
C HIS A 878 5.38 -17.66 -4.00
N PRO A 879 5.23 -18.74 -4.78
CA PRO A 879 3.93 -19.18 -5.31
C PRO A 879 2.91 -19.51 -4.21
N THR A 880 3.33 -20.14 -3.11
CA THR A 880 2.47 -20.46 -1.96
C THR A 880 1.92 -19.22 -1.22
N TYR A 881 2.67 -18.12 -1.21
CA TYR A 881 2.37 -16.94 -0.39
C TYR A 881 1.91 -15.72 -1.21
N ALA A 882 1.81 -15.85 -2.52
CA ALA A 882 1.41 -14.75 -3.40
C ALA A 882 -0.07 -14.36 -3.24
N GLY A 883 -0.34 -13.07 -3.37
CA GLY A 883 -1.68 -12.53 -3.68
C GLY A 883 -2.40 -11.79 -2.54
N ASN A 884 -1.93 -11.84 -1.29
CA ASN A 884 -2.45 -10.97 -0.23
C ASN A 884 -1.38 -10.58 0.81
N VAL A 885 -1.66 -9.53 1.58
CA VAL A 885 -0.71 -8.93 2.54
C VAL A 885 -0.32 -9.91 3.64
N VAL A 886 -1.30 -10.59 4.25
CA VAL A 886 -1.06 -11.49 5.39
C VAL A 886 -0.28 -12.74 4.98
N LYS A 887 -0.49 -13.29 3.78
CA LYS A 887 0.32 -14.39 3.24
C LYS A 887 1.75 -13.94 2.97
N ALA A 888 1.95 -12.74 2.44
CA ALA A 888 3.29 -12.20 2.27
C ALA A 888 4.03 -12.05 3.61
N MET A 889 3.34 -11.62 4.67
CA MET A 889 3.91 -11.58 6.03
C MET A 889 4.17 -12.99 6.59
N ALA A 890 3.27 -13.95 6.32
CA ALA A 890 3.44 -15.35 6.71
C ALA A 890 4.70 -15.97 6.09
N SER A 891 5.00 -15.67 4.81
CA SER A 891 6.25 -16.14 4.19
C SER A 891 7.50 -15.73 4.98
N ALA A 892 7.50 -14.54 5.60
CA ALA A 892 8.59 -14.09 6.43
C ALA A 892 8.63 -14.79 7.79
N LYS A 893 7.45 -14.99 8.41
CA LYS A 893 7.31 -15.79 9.65
C LYS A 893 7.85 -17.21 9.45
N ASP A 894 7.49 -17.86 8.35
CA ASP A 894 7.80 -19.25 8.10
C ASP A 894 9.22 -19.46 7.56
N GLY A 895 9.74 -18.50 6.79
CA GLY A 895 11.05 -18.61 6.15
C GLY A 895 12.23 -18.03 6.94
N HIS A 896 12.03 -17.10 7.88
CA HIS A 896 13.15 -16.58 8.70
C HIS A 896 13.89 -17.66 9.53
N PRO A 897 13.25 -18.72 10.07
CA PRO A 897 13.94 -19.75 10.82
C PRO A 897 14.94 -20.50 9.95
N GLN A 898 14.68 -20.61 8.64
CA GLN A 898 15.58 -21.27 7.70
C GLN A 898 16.85 -20.44 7.45
N VAL A 899 16.73 -19.11 7.43
CA VAL A 899 17.90 -18.21 7.39
C VAL A 899 18.69 -18.28 8.69
N ALA A 900 18.02 -18.25 9.85
CA ALA A 900 18.67 -18.40 11.15
C ALA A 900 19.42 -19.74 11.28
N ARG A 901 18.85 -20.82 10.71
CA ARG A 901 19.45 -22.17 10.71
C ARG A 901 20.83 -22.22 10.05
N LEU A 902 21.09 -21.40 9.03
CA LEU A 902 22.41 -21.32 8.37
C LEU A 902 23.55 -21.03 9.37
N TYR A 903 23.26 -20.20 10.37
CA TYR A 903 24.25 -19.67 11.32
C TYR A 903 24.07 -20.21 12.75
N ALA A 904 23.14 -21.14 12.97
CA ALA A 904 22.73 -21.57 14.30
C ALA A 904 23.88 -22.12 15.16
N LYS A 905 24.81 -22.89 14.58
CA LYS A 905 25.98 -23.44 15.30
C LYS A 905 26.93 -22.34 15.78
N GLU A 906 27.09 -21.28 14.97
CA GLU A 906 27.98 -20.16 15.26
C GLU A 906 27.35 -19.26 16.32
N VAL A 907 26.07 -18.92 16.17
CA VAL A 907 25.32 -18.15 17.16
C VAL A 907 25.31 -18.84 18.52
N ALA A 908 25.11 -20.17 18.55
CA ALA A 908 25.13 -20.95 19.79
C ALA A 908 26.51 -20.98 20.48
N SER A 909 27.59 -20.69 19.76
CA SER A 909 28.95 -20.63 20.31
C SER A 909 29.32 -19.27 20.92
N LEU A 910 28.48 -18.24 20.74
CA LEU A 910 28.73 -16.90 21.26
C LEU A 910 28.42 -16.81 22.76
N ASP A 911 29.36 -16.24 23.54
CA ASP A 911 29.08 -15.79 24.89
C ASP A 911 28.55 -14.35 24.85
N PHE A 912 27.26 -14.18 25.15
CA PHE A 912 26.62 -12.86 25.25
C PHE A 912 26.89 -12.15 26.58
N ALA A 913 27.54 -12.79 27.54
CA ALA A 913 28.01 -12.15 28.77
C ALA A 913 29.39 -11.46 28.59
N ASP A 914 30.16 -11.85 27.58
CA ASP A 914 31.41 -11.17 27.20
C ASP A 914 31.10 -9.82 26.52
N THR A 915 31.11 -8.76 27.32
CA THR A 915 30.80 -7.40 26.86
C THR A 915 31.84 -6.87 25.87
N ALA A 916 33.12 -7.22 26.04
CA ALA A 916 34.18 -6.75 25.15
C ALA A 916 34.05 -7.38 23.75
N ALA A 917 33.76 -8.68 23.68
CA ALA A 917 33.50 -9.36 22.41
C ALA A 917 32.22 -8.82 21.74
N GLN A 918 31.17 -8.50 22.51
CA GLN A 918 29.96 -7.90 21.97
C GLN A 918 30.21 -6.49 21.44
N GLU A 919 30.92 -5.62 22.18
CA GLU A 919 31.27 -4.28 21.74
C GLU A 919 32.08 -4.30 20.43
N ALA A 920 33.02 -5.25 20.29
CA ALA A 920 33.77 -5.44 19.05
C ALA A 920 32.86 -5.82 17.86
N ARG A 921 31.83 -6.66 18.08
CA ARG A 921 30.82 -6.97 17.06
C ARG A 921 29.99 -5.74 16.70
N GLU A 922 29.52 -4.97 17.69
CA GLU A 922 28.75 -3.74 17.46
C GLU A 922 29.55 -2.66 16.70
N ALA A 923 30.85 -2.57 16.97
CA ALA A 923 31.75 -1.68 16.23
C ALA A 923 31.83 -2.06 14.75
N LYS A 924 31.98 -3.36 14.43
CA LYS A 924 31.96 -3.86 13.04
C LYS A 924 30.64 -3.60 12.34
N ARG A 925 29.52 -3.74 13.04
CA ARG A 925 28.19 -3.39 12.50
C ARG A 925 28.10 -1.90 12.16
N SER A 926 28.59 -1.05 13.05
CA SER A 926 28.60 0.40 12.84
C SER A 926 29.49 0.80 11.66
N GLU A 927 30.66 0.19 11.52
CA GLU A 927 31.55 0.35 10.37
C GLU A 927 30.88 -0.11 9.06
N HIS A 928 30.22 -1.27 9.07
CA HIS A 928 29.47 -1.76 7.93
C HIS A 928 28.38 -0.77 7.51
N PHE A 929 27.58 -0.26 8.45
CA PHE A 929 26.55 0.73 8.15
C PHE A 929 27.12 2.07 7.65
N ALA A 930 28.23 2.56 8.20
CA ALA A 930 28.88 3.76 7.70
C ALA A 930 29.35 3.59 6.25
N LYS A 931 29.91 2.42 5.91
CA LYS A 931 30.28 2.06 4.53
C LYS A 931 29.06 2.08 3.59
N LEU A 932 27.90 1.58 4.05
CA LEU A 932 26.68 1.59 3.26
C LEU A 932 26.08 3.00 3.11
N ASP A 933 26.12 3.82 4.16
CA ASP A 933 25.67 5.22 4.10
C ASP A 933 26.50 6.00 3.05
N GLU A 934 27.81 5.79 3.01
CA GLU A 934 28.67 6.37 1.98
C GLU A 934 28.34 5.85 0.57
N ALA A 935 28.04 4.57 0.44
CA ALA A 935 27.76 3.90 -0.82
C ALA A 935 26.43 4.32 -1.45
N PHE A 936 25.38 4.45 -0.65
CA PHE A 936 23.99 4.50 -1.12
C PHE A 936 23.29 5.86 -0.95
N LEU A 937 23.76 6.75 -0.08
CA LEU A 937 23.14 8.06 0.08
C LEU A 937 23.61 9.04 -1.01
N ALA A 938 22.65 9.64 -1.70
CA ALA A 938 22.91 10.60 -2.76
C ALA A 938 22.70 12.05 -2.30
N THR A 939 23.64 12.93 -2.66
CA THR A 939 23.59 14.37 -2.31
C THR A 939 23.96 15.24 -3.50
N VAL A 940 23.27 16.37 -3.65
CA VAL A 940 23.60 17.36 -4.68
C VAL A 940 24.94 18.02 -4.38
N VAL A 941 25.80 18.13 -5.38
CA VAL A 941 27.11 18.80 -5.30
C VAL A 941 27.05 20.17 -5.94
N ALA A 942 26.44 20.27 -7.13
CA ALA A 942 26.32 21.52 -7.87
C ALA A 942 25.11 21.50 -8.81
N VAL A 943 24.61 22.69 -9.14
CA VAL A 943 23.60 22.91 -10.19
C VAL A 943 24.13 24.01 -11.10
N ASN A 944 24.37 23.71 -12.38
CA ASN A 944 25.00 24.62 -13.33
C ASN A 944 24.03 24.98 -14.46
N ARG A 945 23.80 26.27 -14.73
CA ARG A 945 23.04 26.72 -15.91
C ARG A 945 23.91 26.50 -17.15
N LEU A 946 23.46 25.66 -18.10
CA LEU A 946 24.15 25.44 -19.36
C LEU A 946 23.60 26.33 -20.48
N THR A 947 22.28 26.50 -20.49
CA THR A 947 21.54 27.38 -21.43
C THR A 947 20.38 28.03 -20.67
N PRO A 948 19.60 28.96 -21.27
CA PRO A 948 18.43 29.53 -20.62
C PRO A 948 17.36 28.53 -20.16
N THR A 949 17.38 27.30 -20.68
CA THR A 949 16.38 26.25 -20.38
C THR A 949 17.00 24.91 -19.98
N ILE A 950 18.33 24.82 -19.86
CA ILE A 950 19.04 23.59 -19.53
C ILE A 950 19.94 23.79 -18.32
N VAL A 951 19.83 22.88 -17.35
CA VAL A 951 20.73 22.80 -16.19
C VAL A 951 21.44 21.46 -16.14
N GLU A 952 22.64 21.45 -15.61
CA GLU A 952 23.36 20.25 -15.17
C GLU A 952 23.20 20.13 -13.65
N VAL A 953 22.72 18.97 -13.19
CA VAL A 953 22.70 18.63 -11.76
C VAL A 953 23.81 17.60 -11.52
N VAL A 954 24.80 17.99 -10.71
CA VAL A 954 25.90 17.12 -10.30
C VAL A 954 25.55 16.52 -8.95
N VAL A 955 25.54 15.19 -8.87
CA VAL A 955 25.16 14.43 -7.66
C VAL A 955 26.35 13.55 -7.26
N ARG A 956 26.66 13.50 -5.96
CA ARG A 956 27.51 12.47 -5.38
C ARG A 956 26.63 11.26 -5.08
N ALA A 957 26.84 10.16 -5.80
CA ALA A 957 26.13 8.90 -5.65
C ALA A 957 27.06 7.75 -6.09
N PRO A 958 27.95 7.27 -5.20
CA PRO A 958 29.08 6.42 -5.59
C PRO A 958 28.70 5.15 -6.35
N PHE A 959 27.74 4.37 -5.84
CA PHE A 959 27.30 3.12 -6.49
C PHE A 959 26.53 3.39 -7.80
N ALA A 960 25.66 4.41 -7.82
CA ALA A 960 25.00 4.79 -9.05
C ALA A 960 26.03 5.17 -10.14
N ALA A 961 27.09 5.90 -9.78
CA ALA A 961 28.16 6.29 -10.70
C ALA A 961 29.06 5.13 -11.14
N SER A 962 29.38 4.18 -10.25
CA SER A 962 30.26 3.05 -10.56
C SER A 962 29.65 2.09 -11.59
N HIS A 963 28.35 1.83 -11.49
CA HIS A 963 27.61 0.94 -12.39
C HIS A 963 27.15 1.59 -13.69
N PHE A 964 27.32 2.91 -13.84
CA PHE A 964 26.92 3.59 -15.06
C PHE A 964 27.65 3.06 -16.29
N SER A 965 26.85 2.79 -17.33
CA SER A 965 27.29 2.61 -18.70
C SER A 965 26.56 3.61 -19.62
N PRO A 966 27.20 4.08 -20.71
CA PRO A 966 26.57 4.99 -21.68
C PRO A 966 25.19 4.50 -22.15
N GLY A 967 24.26 5.44 -22.31
CA GLY A 967 22.87 5.16 -22.71
C GLY A 967 21.91 4.90 -21.54
N GLN A 968 22.41 4.50 -20.37
CA GLN A 968 21.56 4.28 -19.20
C GLN A 968 21.08 5.59 -18.56
N PHE A 969 20.00 5.51 -17.80
CA PHE A 969 19.38 6.65 -17.14
C PHE A 969 19.01 6.37 -15.69
N TYR A 970 18.61 7.42 -14.99
CA TYR A 970 18.34 7.47 -13.56
C TYR A 970 16.99 8.11 -13.27
N ARG A 971 16.43 7.84 -12.09
CA ARG A 971 15.28 8.56 -11.53
C ARG A 971 15.77 9.53 -10.47
N LEU A 972 15.64 10.84 -10.71
CA LEU A 972 15.97 11.88 -9.73
C LEU A 972 14.70 12.43 -9.05
N GLN A 973 14.74 12.57 -7.72
CA GLN A 973 13.66 13.16 -6.91
C GLN A 973 14.20 13.86 -5.65
N ASN A 974 13.49 14.87 -5.14
CA ASN A 974 13.67 15.37 -3.79
C ASN A 974 12.75 14.64 -2.78
N PHE A 975 13.03 14.83 -1.49
CA PHE A 975 12.21 14.33 -0.39
C PHE A 975 11.05 15.29 -0.08
N GLU A 976 9.84 14.76 0.06
CA GLU A 976 8.63 15.55 0.36
C GLU A 976 8.77 16.26 1.71
N ARG A 977 9.39 15.59 2.70
CA ARG A 977 9.61 16.15 4.03
C ARG A 977 10.54 17.37 4.02
N ASN A 978 11.45 17.43 3.06
CA ASN A 978 12.43 18.51 2.89
C ASN A 978 11.99 19.57 1.86
N ALA A 979 10.93 19.29 1.09
CA ALA A 979 10.46 20.17 0.03
C ALA A 979 9.88 21.48 0.61
N PRO A 980 10.24 22.65 0.06
CA PRO A 980 9.74 23.93 0.54
C PRO A 980 8.25 24.11 0.26
N LEU A 981 7.56 24.82 1.15
CA LEU A 981 6.16 25.21 1.02
C LEU A 981 6.08 26.68 0.58
N VAL A 982 5.45 26.95 -0.56
CA VAL A 982 5.26 28.30 -1.11
C VAL A 982 3.78 28.50 -1.42
N ASP A 983 3.16 29.50 -0.80
CA ASP A 983 1.74 29.84 -1.02
C ASP A 983 0.79 28.61 -0.85
N GLY A 984 1.08 27.80 0.18
CA GLY A 984 0.34 26.56 0.46
C GLY A 984 0.59 25.40 -0.51
N VAL A 985 1.57 25.51 -1.41
CA VAL A 985 1.95 24.49 -2.39
C VAL A 985 3.33 23.94 -2.06
N ARG A 986 3.45 22.62 -1.98
CA ARG A 986 4.70 21.94 -1.68
C ARG A 986 5.46 21.68 -2.98
N LEU A 987 6.71 22.12 -3.04
CA LEU A 987 7.56 21.99 -4.24
C LEU A 987 8.25 20.62 -4.29
N THR A 988 7.46 19.56 -4.19
CA THR A 988 7.92 18.17 -4.37
C THR A 988 8.05 17.84 -5.86
N MET A 989 9.11 17.13 -6.22
CA MET A 989 9.36 16.66 -7.59
C MET A 989 8.74 15.29 -7.83
N GLU A 990 8.11 15.13 -8.99
CA GLU A 990 7.81 13.81 -9.56
C GLU A 990 9.13 13.08 -9.93
N GLY A 991 9.05 11.77 -10.16
CA GLY A 991 10.21 10.98 -10.64
C GLY A 991 10.67 11.42 -12.01
N LEU A 992 11.85 12.04 -12.12
CA LEU A 992 12.40 12.48 -13.40
C LEU A 992 13.35 11.43 -13.99
N ALA A 993 13.05 10.95 -15.20
CA ALA A 993 13.96 10.11 -15.97
C ALA A 993 15.05 11.00 -16.58
N LEU A 994 16.28 10.87 -16.09
CA LEU A 994 17.42 11.66 -16.52
C LEU A 994 18.58 10.76 -16.93
N THR A 995 19.09 10.95 -18.13
CA THR A 995 20.29 10.24 -18.59
C THR A 995 21.52 10.73 -17.82
N GLY A 996 22.41 9.79 -17.48
CA GLY A 996 23.75 10.15 -17.04
C GLY A 996 24.51 10.80 -18.20
N ALA A 997 25.01 12.02 -18.00
CA ALA A 997 25.78 12.76 -18.99
C ALA A 997 27.28 12.39 -18.90
N TRP A 998 27.80 12.29 -17.68
CA TRP A 998 29.16 11.84 -17.40
C TRP A 998 29.26 11.31 -15.96
N VAL A 999 30.31 10.55 -15.68
CA VAL A 999 30.63 10.06 -14.33
C VAL A 999 32.11 10.23 -14.02
N ASP A 1000 32.42 10.52 -12.76
CA ASP A 1000 33.73 10.36 -12.14
C ASP A 1000 33.59 9.21 -11.13
N LYS A 1001 34.01 8.01 -11.52
CA LYS A 1001 33.82 6.79 -10.72
C LYS A 1001 34.66 6.81 -9.44
N GLU A 1002 35.81 7.48 -9.44
CA GLU A 1002 36.70 7.56 -8.28
C GLU A 1002 36.11 8.46 -7.19
N LYS A 1003 35.54 9.61 -7.59
CA LYS A 1003 34.89 10.54 -6.65
C LYS A 1003 33.42 10.19 -6.37
N GLY A 1004 32.86 9.24 -7.10
CA GLY A 1004 31.45 8.87 -7.04
C GLY A 1004 30.52 10.00 -7.51
N LEU A 1005 30.95 10.80 -8.49
CA LEU A 1005 30.17 11.93 -9.02
C LEU A 1005 29.50 11.57 -10.34
N MET A 1006 28.32 12.12 -10.55
CA MET A 1006 27.57 12.01 -11.79
C MET A 1006 26.94 13.34 -12.17
N GLY A 1007 27.09 13.71 -13.44
CA GLY A 1007 26.33 14.81 -14.03
C GLY A 1007 25.08 14.30 -14.74
N THR A 1008 23.94 14.92 -14.49
CA THR A 1008 22.70 14.73 -15.28
C THR A 1008 22.33 16.05 -15.94
N ILE A 1009 21.85 16.01 -17.19
CA ILE A 1009 21.42 17.21 -17.91
C ILE A 1009 19.90 17.22 -17.98
N VAL A 1010 19.31 18.35 -17.58
CA VAL A 1010 17.87 18.52 -17.40
C VAL A 1010 17.38 19.64 -18.31
N LEU A 1011 16.36 19.34 -19.13
CA LEU A 1011 15.61 20.35 -19.88
C LEU A 1011 14.39 20.81 -19.07
N GLU A 1012 14.31 22.11 -18.86
CA GLU A 1012 13.23 22.78 -18.14
C GLU A 1012 11.97 22.91 -19.01
N MET A 1013 11.12 21.86 -19.00
CA MET A 1013 9.86 21.83 -19.76
C MET A 1013 8.61 21.75 -18.88
N GLY A 1014 8.73 21.32 -17.63
CA GLY A 1014 7.60 21.14 -16.72
C GLY A 1014 7.96 21.44 -15.28
N SER A 1015 6.96 21.38 -14.38
CA SER A 1015 7.13 21.79 -12.98
C SER A 1015 8.30 21.08 -12.29
N SER A 1016 8.33 19.73 -12.36
CA SER A 1016 9.36 18.93 -11.70
C SER A 1016 10.76 19.19 -12.27
N SER A 1017 10.93 19.30 -13.59
CA SER A 1017 12.27 19.52 -14.18
C SER A 1017 12.81 20.94 -13.94
N ARG A 1018 11.93 21.94 -13.82
CA ARG A 1018 12.29 23.30 -13.40
C ARG A 1018 12.70 23.40 -11.93
N LEU A 1019 12.16 22.53 -11.07
CA LEU A 1019 12.57 22.47 -9.67
C LEU A 1019 14.01 21.97 -9.48
N CYS A 1020 14.61 21.28 -10.47
CA CYS A 1020 16.03 20.91 -10.43
C CYS A 1020 16.94 22.13 -10.26
N ALA A 1021 16.57 23.29 -10.81
CA ALA A 1021 17.32 24.54 -10.66
C ALA A 1021 17.27 25.12 -9.22
N ALA A 1022 16.36 24.65 -8.38
CA ALA A 1022 16.20 25.10 -7.00
C ALA A 1022 16.93 24.21 -5.97
N LEU A 1023 17.46 23.06 -6.40
CA LEU A 1023 18.24 22.15 -5.55
C LEU A 1023 19.52 22.80 -5.04
N LYS A 1024 19.97 22.41 -3.85
CA LYS A 1024 21.10 23.05 -3.15
C LYS A 1024 22.28 22.08 -2.97
N PRO A 1025 23.54 22.55 -3.08
CA PRO A 1025 24.68 21.76 -2.62
C PRO A 1025 24.48 21.25 -1.20
N GLY A 1026 24.76 19.96 -0.97
CA GLY A 1026 24.53 19.24 0.29
C GLY A 1026 23.08 18.75 0.49
N GLU A 1027 22.13 19.08 -0.37
CA GLU A 1027 20.75 18.61 -0.25
C GLU A 1027 20.66 17.10 -0.57
N PRO A 1028 20.05 16.29 0.31
CA PRO A 1028 19.83 14.88 0.04
C PRO A 1028 18.76 14.72 -1.03
N VAL A 1029 19.04 13.86 -2.00
CA VAL A 1029 18.14 13.51 -3.10
C VAL A 1029 18.08 12.00 -3.29
N VAL A 1030 17.07 11.52 -3.99
CA VAL A 1030 17.05 10.14 -4.46
C VAL A 1030 17.53 10.11 -5.90
N LEU A 1031 18.55 9.31 -6.17
CA LEU A 1031 19.02 9.00 -7.51
C LEU A 1031 18.96 7.48 -7.73
N MET A 1032 17.81 6.99 -8.19
CA MET A 1032 17.65 5.55 -8.45
C MET A 1032 18.21 5.19 -9.82
N GLY A 1033 19.10 4.21 -9.87
CA GLY A 1033 19.67 3.69 -11.12
C GLY A 1033 21.13 3.22 -10.97
N PRO A 1034 21.77 2.81 -12.07
CA PRO A 1034 21.26 2.89 -13.43
C PRO A 1034 20.06 1.99 -13.70
N THR A 1035 19.24 2.41 -14.66
CA THR A 1035 18.16 1.63 -15.26
C THR A 1035 18.21 1.79 -16.79
N GLY A 1036 17.30 1.11 -17.50
CA GLY A 1036 17.46 0.87 -18.93
C GLY A 1036 18.55 -0.15 -19.22
N ALA A 1037 18.97 -0.22 -20.49
CA ALA A 1037 20.06 -1.05 -20.97
C ALA A 1037 21.26 -0.18 -21.37
N PRO A 1038 22.51 -0.63 -21.18
CA PRO A 1038 23.65 0.02 -21.82
C PRO A 1038 23.45 0.08 -23.34
N THR A 1039 23.82 1.19 -23.97
CA THR A 1039 23.87 1.25 -25.44
C THR A 1039 24.92 0.26 -25.94
N GLU A 1040 24.56 -0.54 -26.95
CA GLU A 1040 25.48 -1.46 -27.59
C GLU A 1040 26.57 -0.70 -28.35
N ILE A 1041 27.83 -0.91 -27.95
CA ILE A 1041 29.01 -0.29 -28.56
C ILE A 1041 29.71 -1.34 -29.44
N GLY A 1042 29.63 -1.19 -30.76
CA GLY A 1042 30.37 -2.03 -31.71
C GLY A 1042 31.86 -1.72 -31.74
N HIS A 1043 32.65 -2.55 -32.45
CA HIS A 1043 34.09 -2.39 -32.62
C HIS A 1043 34.45 -2.14 -34.09
N ASN A 1044 35.30 -1.14 -34.34
CA ASN A 1044 35.79 -0.78 -35.67
C ASN A 1044 34.68 -0.50 -36.70
N GLU A 1045 33.51 -0.04 -36.23
CA GLU A 1045 32.38 0.33 -37.08
C GLU A 1045 32.46 1.81 -37.51
N THR A 1046 31.72 2.14 -38.57
CA THR A 1046 31.44 3.53 -38.94
C THR A 1046 30.04 3.91 -38.46
N VAL A 1047 29.97 4.84 -37.51
CA VAL A 1047 28.74 5.21 -36.81
C VAL A 1047 28.37 6.67 -37.03
N VAL A 1048 27.10 6.91 -37.31
CA VAL A 1048 26.52 8.25 -37.35
C VAL A 1048 25.69 8.49 -36.09
N LEU A 1049 26.01 9.56 -35.37
CA LEU A 1049 25.22 10.03 -34.24
C LEU A 1049 24.36 11.20 -34.68
N VAL A 1050 23.06 11.15 -34.40
CA VAL A 1050 22.12 12.23 -34.74
C VAL A 1050 21.43 12.71 -33.46
N GLY A 1051 21.86 13.88 -32.98
CA GLY A 1051 21.39 14.46 -31.74
C GLY A 1051 20.47 15.65 -31.96
N GLY A 1052 19.39 15.76 -31.18
CA GLY A 1052 18.44 16.87 -31.26
C GLY A 1052 18.16 17.47 -29.90
N GLY A 1053 18.51 18.74 -29.71
CA GLY A 1053 18.33 19.46 -28.45
C GLY A 1053 18.98 18.73 -27.27
N LEU A 1054 18.16 18.35 -26.28
CA LEU A 1054 18.62 17.57 -25.12
C LEU A 1054 19.20 16.20 -25.50
N GLY A 1055 18.80 15.62 -26.63
CA GLY A 1055 19.34 14.32 -27.06
C GLY A 1055 20.86 14.31 -27.24
N ASN A 1056 21.46 15.49 -27.48
CA ASN A 1056 22.91 15.64 -27.52
C ASN A 1056 23.60 15.32 -26.17
N ALA A 1057 22.90 15.48 -25.04
CA ALA A 1057 23.43 15.20 -23.71
C ALA A 1057 23.76 13.71 -23.48
N VAL A 1058 23.07 12.82 -24.18
CA VAL A 1058 23.29 11.37 -24.09
C VAL A 1058 24.41 10.94 -25.02
N LEU A 1059 24.37 11.48 -26.24
CA LEU A 1059 25.18 11.03 -27.36
C LEU A 1059 26.68 11.29 -27.20
N PHE A 1060 27.12 12.34 -26.51
CA PHE A 1060 28.57 12.56 -26.36
C PHE A 1060 29.24 11.47 -25.50
N SER A 1061 28.54 10.91 -24.50
CA SER A 1061 29.04 9.76 -23.71
C SER A 1061 29.15 8.49 -24.55
N ILE A 1062 28.19 8.29 -25.47
CA ILE A 1062 28.19 7.19 -26.45
C ILE A 1062 29.31 7.41 -27.47
N ALA A 1063 29.47 8.63 -27.99
CA ALA A 1063 30.51 9.00 -28.95
C ALA A 1063 31.91 8.70 -28.42
N ARG A 1064 32.20 9.12 -27.18
CA ARG A 1064 33.46 8.83 -26.50
C ARG A 1064 33.72 7.32 -26.39
N SER A 1065 32.69 6.54 -26.08
CA SER A 1065 32.80 5.08 -25.94
C SER A 1065 33.01 4.38 -27.28
N LEU A 1066 32.34 4.85 -28.34
CA LEU A 1066 32.57 4.40 -29.72
C LEU A 1066 34.01 4.70 -30.19
N LYS A 1067 34.51 5.91 -29.93
CA LYS A 1067 35.91 6.26 -30.25
C LYS A 1067 36.90 5.38 -29.49
N ALA A 1068 36.66 5.12 -28.21
CA ALA A 1068 37.49 4.23 -27.40
C ALA A 1068 37.48 2.78 -27.93
N ALA A 1069 36.38 2.35 -28.55
CA ALA A 1069 36.23 1.04 -29.18
C ALA A 1069 36.83 0.93 -30.60
N GLY A 1070 37.47 2.00 -31.10
CA GLY A 1070 38.10 2.04 -32.44
C GLY A 1070 37.15 2.44 -33.57
N CYS A 1071 35.92 2.89 -33.26
CA CYS A 1071 34.95 3.28 -34.29
C CYS A 1071 35.28 4.66 -34.90
N ARG A 1072 34.79 4.85 -36.13
CA ARG A 1072 34.76 6.12 -36.85
C ARG A 1072 33.40 6.79 -36.64
N VAL A 1073 33.37 8.02 -36.15
CA VAL A 1073 32.15 8.68 -35.67
C VAL A 1073 31.94 10.03 -36.36
N VAL A 1074 30.85 10.15 -37.14
CA VAL A 1074 30.30 11.44 -37.59
C VAL A 1074 29.14 11.82 -36.69
N TYR A 1075 29.10 13.06 -36.22
CA TYR A 1075 28.06 13.55 -35.34
C TYR A 1075 27.29 14.71 -35.99
N PHE A 1076 25.98 14.56 -36.17
CA PHE A 1076 25.06 15.63 -36.54
C PHE A 1076 24.37 16.19 -35.28
N ALA A 1077 24.84 17.33 -34.79
CA ALA A 1077 24.38 17.95 -33.56
C ALA A 1077 23.36 19.06 -33.86
N GLY A 1078 22.08 18.74 -33.71
CA GLY A 1078 20.95 19.62 -33.99
C GLY A 1078 20.47 20.43 -32.78
N TYR A 1079 20.28 21.72 -32.97
CA TYR A 1079 19.72 22.66 -32.01
C TYR A 1079 18.69 23.59 -32.69
N ARG A 1080 17.77 24.21 -31.94
CA ARG A 1080 16.86 25.19 -32.54
C ARG A 1080 17.59 26.50 -32.87
N GLN A 1081 18.49 26.92 -31.99
CA GLN A 1081 19.26 28.17 -32.07
C GLN A 1081 20.63 27.98 -31.40
N LYS A 1082 21.60 28.85 -31.72
CA LYS A 1082 22.97 28.82 -31.18
C LYS A 1082 23.03 28.76 -29.64
N SER A 1083 22.15 29.50 -28.96
CA SER A 1083 22.09 29.59 -27.49
C SER A 1083 21.64 28.32 -26.79
N ASP A 1084 21.10 27.34 -27.53
CA ASP A 1084 20.70 26.05 -26.98
C ASP A 1084 21.85 25.03 -26.99
N SER A 1085 23.00 25.38 -27.58
CA SER A 1085 24.16 24.50 -27.61
C SER A 1085 24.89 24.45 -26.27
N PHE A 1086 25.38 23.27 -25.90
CA PHE A 1086 26.10 23.04 -24.65
C PHE A 1086 27.17 21.95 -24.86
N LYS A 1087 28.23 21.97 -24.05
CA LYS A 1087 29.29 20.95 -24.03
C LYS A 1087 29.89 20.63 -25.42
N GLN A 1088 30.07 21.65 -26.29
CA GLN A 1088 30.60 21.41 -27.64
C GLN A 1088 31.99 20.76 -27.62
N GLU A 1089 32.84 21.12 -26.65
CA GLU A 1089 34.17 20.51 -26.48
C GLU A 1089 34.10 19.00 -26.24
N GLU A 1090 33.17 18.55 -25.40
CA GLU A 1090 32.96 17.11 -25.13
C GLU A 1090 32.49 16.36 -26.39
N ILE A 1091 31.64 16.99 -27.19
CA ILE A 1091 31.16 16.44 -28.47
C ILE A 1091 32.32 16.34 -29.47
N GLU A 1092 33.14 17.38 -29.59
CA GLU A 1092 34.31 17.41 -30.48
C GLU A 1092 35.33 16.32 -30.09
N LEU A 1093 35.66 16.19 -28.80
CA LEU A 1093 36.62 15.18 -28.31
C LEU A 1093 36.17 13.74 -28.59
N GLY A 1094 34.86 13.49 -28.62
CA GLY A 1094 34.28 12.17 -28.85
C GLY A 1094 34.05 11.82 -30.32
N THR A 1095 34.52 12.60 -31.29
CA THR A 1095 34.10 12.45 -32.70
C THR A 1095 35.22 12.74 -33.71
N ASP A 1096 35.15 12.11 -34.90
CA ASP A 1096 36.06 12.41 -36.01
C ASP A 1096 35.66 13.69 -36.75
N GLN A 1097 34.35 13.93 -36.87
CA GLN A 1097 33.79 15.12 -37.51
C GLN A 1097 32.41 15.45 -36.93
N VAL A 1098 32.15 16.74 -36.71
CA VAL A 1098 30.86 17.25 -36.21
C VAL A 1098 30.26 18.23 -37.21
N ILE A 1099 28.96 18.04 -37.46
CA ILE A 1099 28.12 18.96 -38.23
C ILE A 1099 27.12 19.60 -37.27
N TRP A 1100 27.33 20.88 -37.00
CA TRP A 1100 26.49 21.68 -36.11
C TRP A 1100 25.30 22.23 -36.89
N SER A 1101 24.10 21.73 -36.61
CA SER A 1101 22.87 22.15 -37.29
C SER A 1101 22.05 23.05 -36.38
N VAL A 1102 21.65 24.22 -36.88
CA VAL A 1102 20.67 25.09 -36.22
C VAL A 1102 19.45 25.30 -37.10
N ASP A 1103 18.25 25.11 -36.55
CA ASP A 1103 17.01 25.32 -37.30
C ASP A 1103 16.88 26.78 -37.78
N GLY A 1104 17.34 27.75 -36.97
CA GLY A 1104 17.34 29.17 -37.28
C GLY A 1104 18.34 29.98 -36.43
N GLY A 1105 18.33 31.31 -36.59
CA GLY A 1105 19.23 32.21 -35.83
C GLY A 1105 20.67 32.22 -36.34
N GLU A 1106 21.65 32.50 -35.49
CA GLU A 1106 23.08 32.48 -35.87
C GLU A 1106 23.62 31.05 -35.95
N LEU A 1107 24.63 30.84 -36.81
CA LEU A 1107 25.35 29.56 -36.88
C LEU A 1107 26.24 29.39 -35.64
N LEU A 1108 26.45 28.14 -35.23
CA LEU A 1108 27.44 27.82 -34.20
C LEU A 1108 28.86 28.13 -34.69
N ASP A 1109 29.73 28.48 -33.72
CA ASP A 1109 31.14 28.71 -33.99
C ASP A 1109 31.84 27.36 -34.20
N VAL A 1110 32.45 27.19 -35.36
CA VAL A 1110 33.20 25.99 -35.73
C VAL A 1110 34.64 26.14 -35.22
N ARG A 1111 35.11 25.19 -34.40
CA ARG A 1111 36.43 25.27 -33.75
C ARG A 1111 37.49 24.39 -34.41
N ARG A 1112 37.08 23.36 -35.15
CA ARG A 1112 37.98 22.42 -35.84
C ARG A 1112 37.83 22.57 -37.36
N PRO A 1113 38.93 22.53 -38.13
CA PRO A 1113 38.89 22.79 -39.57
C PRO A 1113 38.09 21.76 -40.38
N GLN A 1114 37.92 20.56 -39.86
CA GLN A 1114 37.11 19.51 -40.49
C GLN A 1114 35.61 19.64 -40.20
N ASP A 1115 35.20 20.39 -39.19
CA ASP A 1115 33.80 20.51 -38.79
C ASP A 1115 33.06 21.56 -39.63
N ALA A 1116 31.72 21.53 -39.64
CA ALA A 1116 30.92 22.53 -40.32
C ALA A 1116 29.69 22.96 -39.51
N ALA A 1117 29.21 24.17 -39.80
CA ALA A 1117 27.93 24.66 -39.31
C ALA A 1117 26.93 24.76 -40.46
N PHE A 1118 25.69 24.38 -40.21
CA PHE A 1118 24.61 24.32 -41.18
C PHE A 1118 23.34 24.98 -40.63
N ARG A 1119 22.64 25.71 -41.50
CA ARG A 1119 21.33 26.30 -41.18
C ARG A 1119 20.23 25.44 -41.79
N GLY A 1120 19.47 24.79 -40.93
CA GLY A 1120 18.40 23.86 -41.28
C GLY A 1120 18.32 22.72 -40.27
N ASN A 1121 17.42 21.78 -40.53
CA ASN A 1121 17.26 20.62 -39.66
C ASN A 1121 18.37 19.56 -39.89
N VAL A 1122 18.50 18.62 -38.96
CA VAL A 1122 19.54 17.59 -39.00
C VAL A 1122 19.51 16.71 -40.24
N VAL A 1123 18.33 16.38 -40.79
CA VAL A 1123 18.23 15.57 -42.03
C VAL A 1123 18.76 16.36 -43.23
N GLN A 1124 18.45 17.65 -43.32
CA GLN A 1124 18.99 18.53 -44.36
C GLN A 1124 20.51 18.65 -44.25
N ALA A 1125 21.04 18.74 -43.03
CA ALA A 1125 22.48 18.74 -42.80
C ALA A 1125 23.14 17.43 -43.27
N MET A 1126 22.51 16.28 -43.01
CA MET A 1126 22.99 14.98 -43.49
C MET A 1126 23.00 14.88 -45.01
N VAL A 1127 21.96 15.37 -45.69
CA VAL A 1127 21.92 15.42 -47.17
C VAL A 1127 23.02 16.35 -47.70
N ALA A 1128 23.15 17.55 -47.13
CA ALA A 1128 24.18 18.50 -47.55
C ALA A 1128 25.61 17.96 -47.32
N TYR A 1129 25.82 17.20 -46.24
CA TYR A 1129 27.06 16.48 -45.96
C TYR A 1129 27.35 15.43 -47.04
N ALA A 1130 26.36 14.59 -47.36
CA ALA A 1130 26.49 13.55 -48.36
C ALA A 1130 26.78 14.09 -49.77
N GLU A 1131 26.20 15.25 -50.10
CA GLU A 1131 26.39 15.95 -51.38
C GLU A 1131 27.66 16.81 -51.43
N GLY A 1132 28.43 16.91 -50.34
CA GLY A 1132 29.62 17.75 -50.26
C GLY A 1132 29.36 19.25 -50.30
N LYS A 1133 28.14 19.70 -49.93
CA LYS A 1133 27.69 21.10 -50.02
C LYS A 1133 27.97 21.94 -48.77
N LEU A 1134 28.68 21.39 -47.78
CA LEU A 1134 28.96 22.06 -46.49
C LEU A 1134 30.24 22.90 -46.46
N GLY A 1135 30.98 22.99 -47.59
CA GLY A 1135 32.23 23.76 -47.65
C GLY A 1135 33.41 23.11 -46.93
N VAL A 1136 33.23 21.90 -46.39
CA VAL A 1136 34.28 21.03 -45.82
C VAL A 1136 34.22 19.65 -46.46
N THR A 1137 35.35 18.95 -46.50
CA THR A 1137 35.42 17.59 -47.03
C THR A 1137 34.86 16.60 -45.99
N PRO A 1138 33.91 15.72 -46.37
CA PRO A 1138 33.49 14.60 -45.52
C PRO A 1138 34.69 13.72 -45.14
N VAL A 1139 34.95 13.56 -43.84
CA VAL A 1139 35.99 12.65 -43.31
C VAL A 1139 35.52 11.18 -43.42
N ILE A 1140 34.21 10.96 -43.48
CA ILE A 1140 33.57 9.66 -43.54
C ILE A 1140 32.47 9.72 -44.61
N SER A 1141 32.47 8.76 -45.54
CA SER A 1141 31.38 8.65 -46.51
C SER A 1141 30.16 8.02 -45.86
N LEU A 1142 28.95 8.55 -46.07
CA LEU A 1142 27.73 7.94 -45.53
C LEU A 1142 27.49 6.52 -46.07
N SER A 1143 28.08 6.17 -47.22
CA SER A 1143 27.99 4.83 -47.80
C SER A 1143 28.80 3.78 -47.04
N GLU A 1144 29.67 4.22 -46.13
CA GLU A 1144 30.45 3.37 -45.23
C GLU A 1144 29.74 3.11 -43.89
N VAL A 1145 28.62 3.80 -43.62
CA VAL A 1145 27.96 3.80 -42.31
C VAL A 1145 27.29 2.45 -42.01
N ASP A 1146 27.69 1.85 -40.90
CA ASP A 1146 27.12 0.59 -40.40
C ASP A 1146 25.88 0.84 -39.54
N ARG A 1147 25.92 1.89 -38.70
CA ARG A 1147 24.89 2.16 -37.70
C ARG A 1147 24.60 3.65 -37.56
N ILE A 1148 23.32 4.00 -37.40
CA ILE A 1148 22.84 5.34 -37.03
C ILE A 1148 22.24 5.28 -35.62
N ILE A 1149 22.68 6.13 -34.70
CA ILE A 1149 22.07 6.28 -33.38
C ILE A 1149 21.43 7.67 -33.29
N ALA A 1150 20.10 7.72 -33.23
CA ALA A 1150 19.33 8.95 -33.19
C ALA A 1150 18.73 9.17 -31.79
N ILE A 1151 18.98 10.33 -31.18
CA ILE A 1151 18.43 10.68 -29.87
C ILE A 1151 17.93 12.12 -29.91
N GLY A 1152 16.64 12.32 -29.61
CA GLY A 1152 16.05 13.64 -29.51
C GLY A 1152 14.54 13.59 -29.31
N SER A 1153 13.81 14.52 -29.92
CA SER A 1153 12.35 14.48 -29.91
C SER A 1153 11.83 13.31 -30.75
N ASP A 1154 10.63 12.84 -30.42
CA ASP A 1154 9.90 11.83 -31.20
C ASP A 1154 9.81 12.23 -32.68
N ARG A 1155 9.60 13.52 -32.96
CA ARG A 1155 9.53 14.07 -34.32
C ARG A 1155 10.86 14.00 -35.06
N MET A 1156 11.97 14.29 -34.39
CA MET A 1156 13.30 14.23 -35.01
C MET A 1156 13.69 12.79 -35.31
N MET A 1157 13.52 11.88 -34.34
CA MET A 1157 13.85 10.46 -34.53
C MET A 1157 12.99 9.84 -35.63
N ARG A 1158 11.70 10.20 -35.71
CA ARG A 1158 10.83 9.82 -36.83
C ARG A 1158 11.34 10.34 -38.17
N ALA A 1159 11.73 11.62 -38.24
CA ALA A 1159 12.25 12.21 -39.48
C ALA A 1159 13.52 11.50 -39.97
N VAL A 1160 14.42 11.11 -39.04
CA VAL A 1160 15.61 10.30 -39.38
C VAL A 1160 15.20 8.92 -39.89
N ALA A 1161 14.25 8.26 -39.21
CA ALA A 1161 13.74 6.94 -39.61
C ALA A 1161 13.17 6.96 -41.03
N GLU A 1162 12.35 7.96 -41.36
CA GLU A 1162 11.75 8.13 -42.69
C GLU A 1162 12.80 8.53 -43.75
N ALA A 1163 13.67 9.49 -43.44
CA ALA A 1163 14.66 10.02 -44.39
C ALA A 1163 15.64 8.96 -44.89
N ARG A 1164 16.01 8.01 -44.02
CA ARG A 1164 16.86 6.87 -44.35
C ARG A 1164 16.34 6.03 -45.52
N HIS A 1165 15.02 5.85 -45.61
CA HIS A 1165 14.38 5.10 -46.69
C HIS A 1165 13.92 6.00 -47.85
N GLY A 1166 14.13 7.31 -47.72
CA GLY A 1166 13.81 8.32 -48.73
C GLY A 1166 15.06 9.07 -49.18
N VAL A 1167 15.18 10.34 -48.77
CA VAL A 1167 16.19 11.28 -49.29
C VAL A 1167 17.64 10.89 -48.97
N LEU A 1168 17.89 10.09 -47.93
CA LEU A 1168 19.22 9.61 -47.57
C LEU A 1168 19.54 8.22 -48.14
N GLN A 1169 18.55 7.49 -48.66
CA GLN A 1169 18.71 6.12 -49.16
C GLN A 1169 19.87 5.98 -50.17
N PRO A 1170 20.07 6.88 -51.16
CA PRO A 1170 21.14 6.73 -52.14
C PRO A 1170 22.56 6.84 -51.55
N TYR A 1171 22.67 7.44 -50.35
CA TYR A 1171 23.95 7.75 -49.72
C TYR A 1171 24.33 6.78 -48.61
N LEU A 1172 23.41 5.94 -48.15
CA LEU A 1172 23.62 5.05 -47.01
C LEU A 1172 23.91 3.62 -47.47
N LYS A 1173 24.74 2.91 -46.69
CA LYS A 1173 25.03 1.49 -46.90
C LYS A 1173 23.74 0.66 -46.90
N PRO A 1174 23.49 -0.22 -47.89
CA PRO A 1174 22.36 -1.14 -47.83
C PRO A 1174 22.40 -2.01 -46.56
N GLY A 1175 21.28 -2.08 -45.83
CA GLY A 1175 21.16 -2.91 -44.63
C GLY A 1175 21.74 -2.31 -43.34
N HIS A 1176 22.17 -1.04 -43.34
CA HIS A 1176 22.62 -0.35 -42.12
C HIS A 1176 21.54 -0.36 -41.03
N GLU A 1177 21.99 -0.42 -39.77
CA GLU A 1177 21.10 -0.41 -38.62
C GLU A 1177 20.78 1.05 -38.22
N ALA A 1178 19.58 1.29 -37.67
CA ALA A 1178 19.36 2.51 -36.92
C ALA A 1178 18.55 2.29 -35.66
N ILE A 1179 19.02 2.94 -34.60
CA ILE A 1179 18.58 2.81 -33.23
C ILE A 1179 18.13 4.19 -32.75
N GLY A 1180 16.98 4.24 -32.10
CA GLY A 1180 16.50 5.40 -31.38
C GLY A 1180 16.46 5.13 -29.88
N SER A 1181 17.02 6.04 -29.07
CA SER A 1181 16.81 6.02 -27.62
C SER A 1181 15.46 6.66 -27.31
N ILE A 1182 14.45 5.83 -27.01
CA ILE A 1182 13.05 6.24 -26.94
C ILE A 1182 12.68 6.86 -25.59
N ASN A 1183 12.37 8.15 -25.62
CA ASN A 1183 11.90 8.95 -24.49
C ASN A 1183 10.40 8.71 -24.20
N SER A 1184 10.07 7.53 -23.67
CA SER A 1184 8.70 7.22 -23.23
C SER A 1184 8.33 7.91 -21.90
N PRO A 1185 7.04 8.16 -21.59
CA PRO A 1185 6.61 8.44 -20.22
C PRO A 1185 7.08 7.36 -19.24
N MET A 1186 7.60 7.73 -18.07
CA MET A 1186 8.07 6.78 -17.06
C MET A 1186 7.75 7.25 -15.64
N GLN A 1187 7.30 6.31 -14.80
CA GLN A 1187 6.92 6.59 -13.41
C GLN A 1187 7.82 5.84 -12.41
N CYS A 1188 7.76 4.50 -12.39
CA CYS A 1188 8.53 3.73 -11.41
C CYS A 1188 10.02 3.61 -11.77
N MET A 1189 10.35 3.42 -13.06
CA MET A 1189 11.70 3.16 -13.57
C MET A 1189 12.37 1.87 -13.02
N MET A 1190 11.58 0.98 -12.40
CA MET A 1190 12.01 -0.28 -11.79
C MET A 1190 11.92 -1.49 -12.73
N LYS A 1191 12.01 -1.27 -14.05
CA LYS A 1191 11.89 -2.27 -15.13
C LYS A 1191 10.56 -3.06 -15.14
N GLU A 1192 9.68 -2.69 -16.07
CA GLU A 1192 8.38 -3.34 -16.34
C GLU A 1192 7.26 -3.19 -15.29
N ILE A 1193 7.56 -2.87 -14.01
CA ILE A 1193 6.60 -2.91 -12.89
C ILE A 1193 5.34 -2.04 -13.09
N CYS A 1194 5.47 -0.74 -13.37
CA CYS A 1194 4.27 0.12 -13.52
C CYS A 1194 3.65 0.09 -14.93
N ALA A 1195 4.44 -0.31 -15.94
CA ALA A 1195 4.12 -0.29 -17.37
C ALA A 1195 3.84 1.09 -18.01
N GLN A 1196 4.13 2.20 -17.34
CA GLN A 1196 4.04 3.52 -17.99
C GLN A 1196 5.05 3.66 -19.15
N CYS A 1197 6.19 2.98 -19.06
CA CYS A 1197 7.25 3.00 -20.08
C CYS A 1197 6.96 2.12 -21.33
N LEU A 1198 5.78 1.49 -21.41
CA LEU A 1198 5.45 0.50 -22.45
C LEU A 1198 5.31 1.15 -23.83
N GLN A 1199 6.02 0.67 -24.85
CA GLN A 1199 5.99 1.15 -26.23
C GLN A 1199 5.45 0.11 -27.19
N ARG A 1200 4.68 0.58 -28.18
CA ARG A 1200 4.19 -0.26 -29.28
C ARG A 1200 5.26 -0.35 -30.35
N HIS A 1201 5.55 -1.58 -30.75
CA HIS A 1201 6.37 -1.89 -31.91
C HIS A 1201 5.53 -2.54 -33.01
N VAL A 1202 5.82 -2.20 -34.26
CA VAL A 1202 5.23 -2.80 -35.46
C VAL A 1202 6.36 -3.28 -36.34
N ASP A 1203 6.41 -4.58 -36.61
CA ASP A 1203 7.37 -5.14 -37.54
C ASP A 1203 7.09 -4.64 -38.97
N PRO A 1204 8.04 -3.97 -39.64
CA PRO A 1204 7.80 -3.33 -40.93
C PRO A 1204 7.58 -4.31 -42.09
N LEU A 1205 7.97 -5.59 -41.93
CA LEU A 1205 7.83 -6.62 -42.96
C LEU A 1205 6.53 -7.41 -42.80
N THR A 1206 6.17 -7.75 -41.57
CA THR A 1206 5.04 -8.64 -41.26
C THR A 1206 3.81 -7.90 -40.74
N GLY A 1207 3.96 -6.65 -40.30
CA GLY A 1207 2.93 -5.88 -39.61
C GLY A 1207 2.62 -6.39 -38.19
N LYS A 1208 3.39 -7.36 -37.67
CA LYS A 1208 3.16 -7.94 -36.34
C LYS A 1208 3.44 -6.91 -35.24
N GLU A 1209 2.51 -6.78 -34.31
CA GLU A 1209 2.66 -5.91 -33.15
C GLU A 1209 3.38 -6.62 -31.99
N THR A 1210 4.28 -5.90 -31.33
CA THR A 1210 4.96 -6.31 -30.09
C THR A 1210 5.05 -5.15 -29.11
N TRP A 1211 5.45 -5.42 -27.87
CA TRP A 1211 5.54 -4.41 -26.82
C TRP A 1211 6.91 -4.42 -26.17
N VAL A 1212 7.49 -3.22 -26.00
CA VAL A 1212 8.80 -3.05 -25.36
C VAL A 1212 8.66 -2.10 -24.18
N PHE A 1213 9.22 -2.47 -23.04
CA PHE A 1213 9.30 -1.55 -21.90
C PHE A 1213 10.55 -0.69 -22.07
N SER A 1214 10.39 0.60 -22.41
CA SER A 1214 11.54 1.51 -22.58
C SER A 1214 12.40 1.62 -21.33
N CYS A 1215 11.82 1.41 -20.15
CA CYS A 1215 12.58 1.36 -18.91
C CYS A 1215 13.41 0.09 -18.71
N TYR A 1216 13.15 -0.96 -19.49
CA TYR A 1216 13.99 -2.14 -19.61
C TYR A 1216 15.03 -1.97 -20.71
N ASN A 1217 14.58 -1.57 -21.90
CA ASN A 1217 15.44 -1.25 -23.05
C ASN A 1217 14.92 -0.01 -23.80
N GLN A 1218 15.62 1.10 -23.63
CA GLN A 1218 15.30 2.38 -24.29
C GLN A 1218 15.83 2.45 -25.72
N ASP A 1219 16.89 1.71 -26.05
CA ASP A 1219 17.50 1.70 -27.38
C ASP A 1219 16.75 0.71 -28.28
N GLN A 1220 15.94 1.26 -29.18
CA GLN A 1220 14.98 0.51 -29.99
C GLN A 1220 15.23 0.76 -31.47
N ARG A 1221 15.07 -0.27 -32.31
CA ARG A 1221 15.22 -0.12 -33.76
C ARG A 1221 14.20 0.89 -34.28
N LEU A 1222 14.67 1.94 -34.96
CA LEU A 1222 13.81 3.04 -35.42
C LEU A 1222 12.65 2.56 -36.30
N ASP A 1223 12.88 1.55 -37.15
CA ASP A 1223 11.86 1.03 -38.08
C ASP A 1223 10.70 0.32 -37.37
N HIS A 1224 10.89 -0.12 -36.13
CA HIS A 1224 9.90 -0.85 -35.38
C HIS A 1224 9.03 0.07 -34.52
N VAL A 1225 9.50 1.28 -34.20
CA VAL A 1225 8.83 2.18 -33.25
C VAL A 1225 7.62 2.85 -33.90
N ASP A 1226 6.45 2.72 -33.27
CA ASP A 1226 5.27 3.49 -33.64
C ASP A 1226 5.37 4.92 -33.07
N PHE A 1227 6.05 5.81 -33.81
CA PHE A 1227 6.24 7.21 -33.41
C PHE A 1227 4.93 8.00 -33.28
N VAL A 1228 3.89 7.62 -34.02
CA VAL A 1228 2.56 8.24 -33.89
C VAL A 1228 1.97 7.87 -32.52
N ASN A 1229 2.03 6.60 -32.13
CA ASN A 1229 1.61 6.16 -30.80
C ASN A 1229 2.44 6.82 -29.69
N LEU A 1230 3.77 6.87 -29.82
CA LEU A 1230 4.64 7.55 -28.86
C LEU A 1230 4.25 9.01 -28.64
N ASN A 1231 4.07 9.79 -29.73
CA ASN A 1231 3.66 11.18 -29.66
C ASN A 1231 2.31 11.34 -28.93
N GLN A 1232 1.35 10.48 -29.26
CA GLN A 1232 0.03 10.47 -28.62
C GLN A 1232 0.11 10.19 -27.11
N ARG A 1233 0.99 9.26 -26.70
CA ARG A 1233 1.18 8.95 -25.28
C ARG A 1233 1.85 10.08 -24.51
N LEU A 1234 2.82 10.77 -25.11
CA LEU A 1234 3.46 11.96 -24.53
C LEU A 1234 2.47 13.11 -24.28
N ARG A 1235 1.37 13.18 -25.04
CA ARG A 1235 0.30 14.17 -24.84
C ARG A 1235 -0.67 13.83 -23.69
N GLY A 1236 -0.49 12.71 -22.99
CA GLY A 1236 -1.45 12.21 -21.99
C GLY A 1236 -1.74 13.15 -20.82
N ASN A 1237 -0.79 14.00 -20.43
CA ASN A 1237 -0.89 14.93 -19.30
C ASN A 1237 -0.73 16.41 -19.70
N THR A 1238 -0.71 16.72 -21.00
CA THR A 1238 -0.25 18.03 -21.53
C THR A 1238 -0.99 19.24 -20.95
N VAL A 1239 -2.30 19.14 -20.65
CA VAL A 1239 -3.05 20.26 -20.05
C VAL A 1239 -2.55 20.55 -18.64
N LEU A 1240 -2.44 19.51 -17.81
CA LEU A 1240 -1.96 19.67 -16.43
C LEU A 1240 -0.50 20.10 -16.39
N GLU A 1241 0.36 19.56 -17.25
CA GLU A 1241 1.79 19.93 -17.32
C GLU A 1241 1.98 21.41 -17.66
N LYS A 1242 1.32 21.92 -18.71
CA LYS A 1242 1.41 23.33 -19.12
C LYS A 1242 0.84 24.29 -18.08
N MET A 1243 -0.27 23.92 -17.47
CA MET A 1243 -0.90 24.75 -16.42
C MET A 1243 -0.08 24.71 -15.13
N GLY A 1244 0.45 23.55 -14.75
CA GLY A 1244 1.35 23.38 -13.62
C GLY A 1244 2.66 24.15 -13.79
N ASP A 1245 3.24 24.14 -15.00
CA ASP A 1245 4.44 24.92 -15.34
C ASP A 1245 4.19 26.43 -15.19
N THR A 1246 3.06 26.90 -15.72
CA THR A 1246 2.66 28.31 -15.65
C THR A 1246 2.39 28.73 -14.20
N PHE A 1247 1.75 27.86 -13.41
CA PHE A 1247 1.49 28.08 -11.99
C PHE A 1247 2.78 28.10 -11.17
N LEU A 1248 3.69 27.16 -11.40
CA LEU A 1248 5.02 27.16 -10.76
C LEU A 1248 5.78 28.45 -11.08
N ALA A 1249 5.68 28.97 -12.30
CA ALA A 1249 6.33 30.24 -12.65
C ALA A 1249 5.88 31.40 -11.75
N GLN A 1250 4.60 31.46 -11.37
CA GLN A 1250 4.09 32.47 -10.44
C GLN A 1250 4.55 32.20 -9.00
N LEU A 1251 4.53 30.94 -8.54
CA LEU A 1251 5.04 30.57 -7.22
C LEU A 1251 6.52 30.99 -7.05
N LEU A 1252 7.35 30.73 -8.06
CA LEU A 1252 8.76 31.11 -8.03
C LEU A 1252 8.99 32.62 -8.14
N LYS A 1253 8.03 33.42 -8.67
CA LYS A 1253 8.09 34.89 -8.57
C LYS A 1253 7.86 35.37 -7.14
N LYS A 1254 6.96 34.70 -6.39
CA LYS A 1254 6.70 34.99 -4.97
C LYS A 1254 7.83 34.54 -4.04
N ALA A 1255 8.63 33.55 -4.46
CA ALA A 1255 9.78 33.03 -3.73
C ALA A 1255 11.08 33.11 -4.57
N PRO A 1256 11.58 34.34 -4.89
CA PRO A 1256 12.72 34.51 -5.79
C PRO A 1256 14.02 33.89 -5.25
N HIS A 1257 14.15 33.75 -3.93
CA HIS A 1257 15.28 33.09 -3.26
C HIS A 1257 15.42 31.58 -3.61
N LEU A 1258 14.39 30.98 -4.21
CA LEU A 1258 14.42 29.61 -4.72
C LEU A 1258 14.96 29.53 -6.16
N LYS A 1259 14.96 30.63 -6.92
CA LYS A 1259 15.61 30.71 -8.23
C LYS A 1259 17.10 30.99 -8.03
N ARG A 1260 17.91 29.93 -7.95
CA ARG A 1260 19.33 30.04 -7.59
C ARG A 1260 20.28 30.15 -8.77
N VAL A 1261 19.87 29.60 -9.90
CA VAL A 1261 20.69 29.38 -11.09
C VAL A 1261 20.00 29.99 -12.29
#